data_AF-A0A972YDB8-F1
#
_entry.id   AF-A0A972YDB8-F1
#
_cell.length_a   1.000
_cell.length_b   1.000
_cell.length_c   1.000
_cell.angle_alpha   90.00
_cell.angle_beta   90.00
_cell.angle_gamma   90.00
#
_symmetry.space_group_name_H-M   'P 1'
#
loop_
_entity.id
_entity.type
_entity.pdbx_description
1 polymer ?
#
loop_
_entity_poly.entity_id
_entity_poly.type
_entity_poly.pdbx_seq_one_letter_code
_entity_poly.pdbx_strand_id
1 'polypeptide(L)'
;MAENENDLESYNFEDLLSGDDLVVMSDDYTHLEDNALIDTIILNYFSQKPITAETVEKINYNSDFKKTLLFNIQNRLEAIEDDYKFIHFKDLHIIFNLLSLGKNYNMFGSHEDSSLYHITRILKDYEDLLKELHVYSKKNFNLSFSFYISLLECFSYLFSINTGNDKKRQNILLIIDIITESINTIKVLGILDIKQMSILSIYQGKILLTYSNVMYIEEENRSCEDLIEECTYILNKQIDGYFFISNFSDDKEYEEIFLENTTRTLLLMLMKLQKTQEYSFDALQHIIYVYNNDIKKEKNTFLNEAEFKKDLFKNYLSLHLSYEKLNTKEAIEDIISNNSLSSYNLRLMHDFILFDESLGEELLAKIFNFMIKSNELKKEKNEVHKLKILDVILHKFVANESLSYFLPYAHTLKQYLNKKEIFSYKEYSFSKLHLSLSYYYSLLGKEYLRMSLLEYYTSEKISSYTYIKHDNKDIYKKLLLNNAQAHFASLGLEENFSDNEHLFIGDVLMKDYFIHHEVFQKNTKQEENPLFLKTLLSKIKLSVYDLEKGIPTLLKNNLFFTLFDCSLEKTITNENDFIILDKKLIEGFMIVLHLKNSKIKNLTAFNENSMLYIKSTLIHLLLSYILKMKKPEHYNNFLQIDEYISL
;
A
#
# COMPACT_ATOMS: atom_id res chain seq x y z
N MET A 1 -16.97 -16.39 -5.18
CA MET A 1 -15.77 -17.23 -5.10
C MET A 1 -14.91 -16.59 -4.05
N ALA A 2 -14.91 -17.19 -2.86
CA ALA A 2 -14.30 -16.66 -1.65
C ALA A 2 -13.63 -17.84 -0.97
N GLU A 3 -12.31 -17.88 -1.04
CA GLU A 3 -11.36 -18.61 -0.21
C GLU A 3 -10.07 -17.80 -0.29
N ASN A 4 -9.96 -16.76 0.55
CA ASN A 4 -8.70 -16.07 0.83
C ASN A 4 -8.50 -16.17 2.35
N GLU A 5 -8.15 -17.36 2.81
CA GLU A 5 -7.44 -17.56 4.07
C GLU A 5 -6.05 -18.04 3.69
N ASN A 6 -5.02 -17.30 4.12
CA ASN A 6 -3.60 -17.63 3.99
C ASN A 6 -3.08 -17.94 2.57
N ASP A 7 -2.49 -16.95 1.89
CA ASP A 7 -1.71 -17.11 0.65
C ASP A 7 -0.43 -17.97 0.79
N LEU A 8 -0.26 -18.69 1.91
CA LEU A 8 0.77 -19.70 2.13
C LEU A 8 0.20 -21.13 2.25
N GLU A 9 -1.09 -21.32 2.53
CA GLU A 9 -1.68 -22.66 2.77
C GLU A 9 -2.41 -23.24 1.56
N SER A 10 -2.76 -22.43 0.55
CA SER A 10 -3.45 -22.91 -0.67
C SER A 10 -2.53 -23.48 -1.75
N TYR A 11 -1.20 -23.44 -1.56
CA TYR A 11 -0.25 -24.05 -2.48
C TYR A 11 0.00 -25.52 -2.11
N ASN A 12 -0.53 -26.43 -2.91
CA ASN A 12 -0.06 -27.82 -2.93
C ASN A 12 1.32 -27.85 -3.60
N PHE A 13 2.38 -27.60 -2.82
CA PHE A 13 3.76 -27.45 -3.30
C PHE A 13 4.32 -28.68 -4.03
N GLU A 14 3.68 -29.85 -3.89
CA GLU A 14 4.05 -31.07 -4.63
C GLU A 14 3.74 -30.98 -6.13
N ASP A 15 2.74 -30.20 -6.55
CA ASP A 15 2.33 -30.09 -7.96
C ASP A 15 3.21 -29.12 -8.78
N LEU A 16 4.03 -28.30 -8.12
CA LEU A 16 4.93 -27.30 -8.75
C LEU A 16 6.37 -27.80 -8.95
N LEU A 17 6.68 -29.01 -8.48
CA LEU A 17 7.96 -29.70 -8.66
C LEU A 17 7.89 -30.76 -9.76
N SER A 18 6.75 -30.93 -10.44
CA SER A 18 6.62 -31.86 -11.55
C SER A 18 7.15 -31.27 -12.86
N GLY A 19 8.44 -31.52 -13.11
CA GLY A 19 9.01 -31.60 -14.46
C GLY A 19 9.49 -30.30 -15.07
N ASP A 20 10.80 -30.26 -15.34
CA ASP A 20 11.50 -29.47 -16.37
C ASP A 20 12.15 -28.12 -16.01
N ASP A 21 11.87 -27.47 -14.87
CA ASP A 21 12.42 -26.13 -14.59
C ASP A 21 13.78 -26.07 -13.84
N LEU A 22 14.43 -27.21 -13.56
CA LEU A 22 15.66 -27.26 -12.72
C LEU A 22 16.96 -27.60 -13.46
N VAL A 23 16.99 -27.68 -14.80
CA VAL A 23 18.20 -28.11 -15.51
C VAL A 23 19.01 -26.92 -16.03
N VAL A 24 20.01 -26.48 -15.27
CA VAL A 24 21.14 -25.70 -15.80
C VAL A 24 22.25 -26.67 -16.18
N MET A 25 22.42 -26.93 -17.48
CA MET A 25 23.48 -27.81 -18.00
C MET A 25 24.86 -27.17 -17.85
N SER A 26 25.81 -27.88 -17.22
CA SER A 26 27.24 -27.57 -17.26
C SER A 26 28.05 -28.84 -17.60
N ASP A 27 28.97 -28.75 -18.57
CA ASP A 27 29.70 -29.87 -19.18
C ASP A 27 30.87 -30.47 -18.35
N ASP A 28 30.91 -30.24 -17.03
CA ASP A 28 31.96 -30.74 -16.14
C ASP A 28 31.36 -31.60 -15.01
N TYR A 29 31.84 -32.83 -14.85
CA TYR A 29 31.28 -33.81 -13.89
C TYR A 29 31.26 -33.32 -12.43
N THR A 30 32.24 -32.52 -12.01
CA THR A 30 32.28 -31.92 -10.66
C THR A 30 31.26 -30.81 -10.48
N HIS A 31 30.93 -30.07 -11.55
CA HIS A 31 29.89 -29.04 -11.50
C HIS A 31 28.48 -29.64 -11.49
N LEU A 32 28.29 -30.82 -12.07
CA LEU A 32 27.02 -31.57 -12.01
C LEU A 32 26.70 -32.08 -10.58
N GLU A 33 27.68 -32.63 -9.86
CA GLU A 33 27.49 -33.09 -8.48
C GLU A 33 27.24 -31.92 -7.51
N ASP A 34 27.97 -30.82 -7.66
CA ASP A 34 27.77 -29.61 -6.87
C ASP A 34 26.39 -28.97 -7.14
N ASN A 35 25.95 -28.90 -8.40
CA ASN A 35 24.62 -28.39 -8.74
C ASN A 35 23.50 -29.28 -8.18
N ALA A 36 23.64 -30.60 -8.26
CA ALA A 36 22.68 -31.53 -7.64
C ALA A 36 22.62 -31.37 -6.11
N LEU A 37 23.76 -31.06 -5.47
CA LEU A 37 23.80 -30.76 -4.04
C LEU A 37 23.09 -29.43 -3.72
N ILE A 38 23.24 -28.40 -4.56
CA ILE A 38 22.52 -27.12 -4.44
C ILE A 38 21.00 -27.37 -4.50
N ASP A 39 20.52 -28.14 -5.48
CA ASP A 39 19.10 -28.46 -5.62
C ASP A 39 18.58 -29.24 -4.41
N THR A 40 19.39 -30.17 -3.89
CA THR A 40 19.06 -30.90 -2.66
C THR A 40 18.94 -29.98 -1.45
N ILE A 41 19.82 -28.99 -1.32
CA ILE A 41 19.74 -27.98 -0.25
C ILE A 41 18.43 -27.19 -0.38
N ILE A 42 18.10 -26.72 -1.58
CA ILE A 42 16.85 -25.97 -1.86
C ILE A 42 15.63 -26.80 -1.46
N LEU A 43 15.55 -28.05 -1.91
CA LEU A 43 14.45 -28.96 -1.60
C LEU A 43 14.31 -29.20 -0.10
N ASN A 44 15.42 -29.36 0.63
CA ASN A 44 15.39 -29.55 2.07
C ASN A 44 14.83 -28.32 2.80
N TYR A 45 15.22 -27.11 2.41
CA TYR A 45 14.67 -25.88 2.98
C TYR A 45 13.15 -25.76 2.75
N PHE A 46 12.68 -25.98 1.51
CA PHE A 46 11.25 -25.94 1.21
C PHE A 46 10.46 -27.05 1.92
N SER A 47 11.07 -28.22 2.10
CA SER A 47 10.47 -29.34 2.84
C SER A 47 10.60 -29.20 4.36
N GLN A 48 11.14 -28.08 4.87
CA GLN A 48 11.46 -27.84 6.28
C GLN A 48 12.30 -28.97 6.91
N LYS A 49 13.13 -29.64 6.11
CA LYS A 49 14.06 -30.70 6.56
C LYS A 49 15.39 -30.07 6.98
N PRO A 50 16.04 -30.60 8.04
CA PRO A 50 17.35 -30.11 8.45
C PRO A 50 18.40 -30.42 7.38
N ILE A 51 19.30 -29.46 7.14
CA ILE A 51 20.51 -29.69 6.34
C ILE A 51 21.47 -30.55 7.16
N THR A 52 22.10 -31.55 6.54
CA THR A 52 23.02 -32.46 7.23
C THR A 52 24.30 -31.74 7.64
N ALA A 53 24.94 -32.19 8.73
CA ALA A 53 26.17 -31.57 9.22
C ALA A 53 27.30 -31.56 8.18
N GLU A 54 27.41 -32.61 7.36
CA GLU A 54 28.37 -32.69 6.26
C GLU A 54 28.12 -31.60 5.20
N THR A 55 26.86 -31.38 4.83
CA THR A 55 26.49 -30.32 3.89
C THR A 55 26.75 -28.93 4.48
N VAL A 56 26.46 -28.72 5.77
CA VAL A 56 26.79 -27.48 6.49
C VAL A 56 28.31 -27.23 6.47
N GLU A 57 29.12 -28.26 6.71
CA GLU A 57 30.58 -28.17 6.68
C GLU A 57 31.08 -27.83 5.26
N LYS A 58 30.51 -28.46 4.22
CA LYS A 58 30.79 -28.11 2.83
C LYS A 58 30.44 -26.66 2.51
N ILE A 59 29.25 -26.18 2.87
CA ILE A 59 28.81 -24.79 2.64
C ILE A 59 29.79 -23.81 3.30
N ASN A 60 30.24 -24.09 4.52
CA ASN A 60 31.00 -23.12 5.30
C ASN A 60 32.51 -23.17 5.02
N TYR A 61 33.08 -24.35 4.75
CA TYR A 61 34.53 -24.56 4.73
C TYR A 61 35.09 -25.17 3.44
N ASN A 62 34.28 -25.73 2.54
CA ASN A 62 34.77 -26.27 1.27
C ASN A 62 34.89 -25.17 0.21
N SER A 63 36.12 -24.78 -0.10
CA SER A 63 36.39 -23.65 -0.97
C SER A 63 35.97 -23.83 -2.44
N ASP A 64 35.83 -25.07 -2.92
CA ASP A 64 35.50 -25.33 -4.33
C ASP A 64 33.97 -25.37 -4.50
N PHE A 65 33.26 -26.05 -3.58
CA PHE A 65 31.80 -25.98 -3.52
C PHE A 65 31.30 -24.55 -3.32
N LYS A 66 31.94 -23.76 -2.44
CA LYS A 66 31.59 -22.35 -2.24
C LYS A 66 31.68 -21.51 -3.51
N LYS A 67 32.64 -21.79 -4.40
CA LYS A 67 32.72 -21.09 -5.69
C LYS A 67 31.54 -21.44 -6.58
N THR A 68 31.21 -22.72 -6.70
CA THR A 68 30.06 -23.19 -7.49
C THR A 68 28.76 -22.59 -6.94
N LEU A 69 28.57 -22.62 -5.62
CA LEU A 69 27.41 -22.05 -4.95
C LEU A 69 27.30 -20.53 -5.14
N LEU A 70 28.41 -19.79 -4.99
CA LEU A 70 28.43 -18.34 -5.20
C LEU A 70 28.05 -17.99 -6.65
N PHE A 71 28.60 -18.72 -7.62
CA PHE A 71 28.27 -18.52 -9.03
C PHE A 71 26.78 -18.78 -9.31
N ASN A 72 26.20 -19.83 -8.70
CA ASN A 72 24.76 -20.10 -8.81
C ASN A 72 23.93 -18.94 -8.23
N ILE A 73 24.30 -18.43 -7.05
CA ILE A 73 23.63 -17.31 -6.41
C ILE A 73 23.70 -16.04 -7.26
N GLN A 74 24.88 -15.71 -7.80
CA GLN A 74 25.09 -14.53 -8.64
C GLN A 74 24.26 -14.58 -9.92
N ASN A 75 24.22 -15.72 -10.62
CA ASN A 75 23.38 -15.88 -11.81
C ASN A 75 21.89 -15.70 -11.50
N ARG A 76 21.42 -16.17 -10.34
CA ARG A 76 20.03 -15.97 -9.91
C ARG A 76 19.75 -14.50 -9.57
N LEU A 77 20.70 -13.79 -8.96
CA LEU A 77 20.58 -12.36 -8.68
C LEU A 77 20.50 -11.53 -9.96
N GLU A 78 21.37 -11.81 -10.94
CA GLU A 78 21.33 -11.14 -12.25
C GLU A 78 19.98 -11.35 -12.96
N ALA A 79 19.42 -12.57 -12.91
CA ALA A 79 18.11 -12.87 -13.46
C ALA A 79 16.94 -12.10 -12.79
N ILE A 80 17.10 -11.70 -11.52
CA ILE A 80 16.14 -10.85 -10.79
C ILE A 80 16.25 -9.38 -11.21
N GLU A 81 17.41 -8.92 -11.67
CA GLU A 81 17.61 -7.54 -12.08
C GLU A 81 16.98 -7.22 -13.45
N ASP A 82 16.99 -8.19 -14.37
CA ASP A 82 16.57 -8.02 -15.76
C ASP A 82 15.05 -8.12 -16.01
N ASP A 83 14.30 -8.79 -15.14
CA ASP A 83 12.84 -8.94 -15.20
C ASP A 83 12.29 -8.74 -13.77
N TYR A 84 11.12 -8.10 -13.59
CA TYR A 84 10.56 -7.82 -12.24
C TYR A 84 9.27 -8.61 -11.98
N LYS A 85 9.14 -9.80 -12.57
CA LYS A 85 7.98 -10.69 -12.41
C LYS A 85 7.85 -11.31 -11.00
N PHE A 86 6.63 -11.77 -10.70
CA PHE A 86 6.28 -12.57 -9.50
C PHE A 86 7.25 -13.74 -9.19
N ILE A 87 7.91 -14.29 -10.22
CA ILE A 87 8.91 -15.37 -10.10
C ILE A 87 10.07 -14.97 -9.16
N HIS A 88 10.41 -13.68 -9.07
CA HIS A 88 11.59 -13.22 -8.32
C HIS A 88 11.45 -13.24 -6.80
N PHE A 89 10.24 -13.24 -6.22
CA PHE A 89 10.12 -13.36 -4.75
C PHE A 89 10.47 -14.79 -4.28
N LYS A 90 10.11 -15.80 -5.08
CA LYS A 90 10.50 -17.19 -4.86
C LYS A 90 12.01 -17.35 -5.00
N ASP A 91 12.59 -16.78 -6.05
CA ASP A 91 14.04 -16.81 -6.26
C ASP A 91 14.80 -16.09 -5.14
N LEU A 92 14.29 -14.95 -4.66
CA LEU A 92 14.84 -14.24 -3.51
C LEU A 92 14.84 -15.13 -2.26
N HIS A 93 13.74 -15.85 -1.99
CA HIS A 93 13.66 -16.78 -0.87
C HIS A 93 14.65 -17.95 -1.02
N ILE A 94 14.81 -18.50 -2.23
CA ILE A 94 15.82 -19.51 -2.54
C ILE A 94 17.22 -18.98 -2.23
N ILE A 95 17.55 -17.78 -2.69
CA ILE A 95 18.87 -17.19 -2.48
C ILE A 95 19.15 -16.95 -0.99
N PHE A 96 18.18 -16.44 -0.22
CA PHE A 96 18.32 -16.32 1.24
C PHE A 96 18.60 -17.66 1.91
N ASN A 97 17.90 -18.72 1.51
CA ASN A 97 18.13 -20.07 2.04
C ASN A 97 19.52 -20.60 1.67
N LEU A 98 20.00 -20.35 0.46
CA LEU A 98 21.36 -20.72 0.05
C LEU A 98 22.46 -19.92 0.79
N LEU A 99 22.17 -18.68 1.18
CA LEU A 99 23.05 -17.80 1.95
C LEU A 99 22.98 -18.00 3.46
N SER A 100 22.15 -18.93 3.94
CA SER A 100 21.87 -19.14 5.38
C SER A 100 22.97 -19.89 6.16
N LEU A 101 24.11 -20.18 5.53
CA LEU A 101 25.21 -20.95 6.16
C LEU A 101 24.78 -22.36 6.65
N GLY A 102 23.71 -22.92 6.06
CA GLY A 102 23.16 -24.21 6.43
C GLY A 102 22.22 -24.18 7.66
N LYS A 103 21.86 -23.00 8.14
CA LYS A 103 20.90 -22.78 9.25
C LYS A 103 19.52 -22.44 8.69
N ASN A 104 18.46 -22.58 9.51
CA ASN A 104 17.10 -22.20 9.12
C ASN A 104 16.76 -20.82 9.74
N TYR A 105 16.48 -19.85 8.87
CA TYR A 105 16.04 -18.50 9.26
C TYR A 105 14.68 -18.21 8.65
N ASN A 106 13.69 -17.90 9.49
CA ASN A 106 12.39 -17.49 9.00
C ASN A 106 12.38 -15.98 8.69
N MET A 107 12.99 -15.61 7.56
CA MET A 107 13.15 -14.21 7.13
C MET A 107 11.84 -13.59 6.62
N PHE A 108 10.85 -14.41 6.26
CA PHE A 108 9.58 -14.01 5.65
C PHE A 108 8.36 -14.39 6.50
N GLY A 109 8.54 -14.59 7.80
CA GLY A 109 7.46 -14.95 8.72
C GLY A 109 6.35 -13.91 8.80
N SER A 110 5.17 -14.35 9.24
CA SER A 110 3.97 -13.51 9.39
C SER A 110 4.08 -12.45 10.50
N HIS A 111 5.03 -12.60 11.43
CA HIS A 111 5.28 -11.68 12.54
C HIS A 111 6.60 -10.90 12.35
N GLU A 112 6.53 -9.57 12.42
CA GLU A 112 7.65 -8.65 12.14
C GLU A 112 8.82 -8.80 13.12
N ASP A 113 8.53 -8.95 14.41
CA ASP A 113 9.57 -9.15 15.43
C ASP A 113 10.38 -10.43 15.17
N SER A 114 9.72 -11.46 14.62
CA SER A 114 10.38 -12.72 14.29
C SER A 114 11.34 -12.57 13.12
N SER A 115 10.97 -11.80 12.09
CA SER A 115 11.83 -11.62 10.90
C SER A 115 13.05 -10.76 11.22
N LEU A 116 12.88 -9.65 11.96
CA LEU A 116 14.00 -8.79 12.41
C LEU A 116 15.00 -9.56 13.28
N TYR A 117 14.50 -10.44 14.16
CA TYR A 117 15.35 -11.33 14.96
C TYR A 117 16.19 -12.26 14.08
N HIS A 118 15.57 -12.91 13.08
CA HIS A 118 16.28 -13.80 12.16
C HIS A 118 17.29 -13.08 11.28
N ILE A 119 16.98 -11.86 10.82
CA ILE A 119 17.92 -10.98 10.09
C ILE A 119 19.14 -10.65 10.94
N THR A 120 18.93 -10.25 12.19
CA THR A 120 20.03 -9.98 13.12
C THR A 120 20.90 -11.22 13.34
N ARG A 121 20.28 -12.39 13.47
CA ARG A 121 21.00 -13.64 13.70
C ARG A 121 21.86 -14.08 12.51
N ILE A 122 21.35 -14.02 11.29
CA ILE A 122 22.13 -14.42 10.11
C ILE A 122 23.36 -13.51 9.95
N LEU A 123 23.22 -12.20 10.17
CA LEU A 123 24.32 -11.24 10.09
C LEU A 123 25.40 -11.52 11.15
N LYS A 124 25.00 -11.78 12.40
CA LYS A 124 25.94 -12.21 13.47
C LYS A 124 26.65 -13.51 13.15
N ASP A 125 25.93 -14.49 12.57
CA ASP A 125 26.52 -15.76 12.16
C ASP A 125 27.58 -15.57 11.04
N TYR A 126 27.42 -14.55 10.17
CA TYR A 126 28.46 -14.14 9.22
C TYR A 126 29.64 -13.42 9.89
N GLU A 127 29.39 -12.53 10.85
CA GLU A 127 30.43 -11.83 11.62
C GLU A 127 31.36 -12.84 12.31
N ASP A 128 30.80 -13.85 12.97
CA ASP A 128 31.54 -14.90 13.65
C ASP A 128 32.33 -15.77 12.66
N LEU A 129 31.72 -16.18 11.56
CA LEU A 129 32.39 -16.99 10.53
C LEU A 129 33.56 -16.24 9.87
N LEU A 130 33.39 -14.95 9.57
CA LEU A 130 34.47 -14.13 8.99
C LEU A 130 35.62 -13.96 9.97
N LYS A 131 35.33 -13.73 11.25
CA LYS A 131 36.34 -13.64 12.32
C LYS A 131 37.13 -14.94 12.45
N GLU A 132 36.45 -16.08 12.42
CA GLU A 132 37.08 -17.40 12.43
C GLU A 132 37.99 -17.59 11.20
N LEU A 133 37.44 -17.44 10.00
CA LEU A 133 38.15 -17.73 8.75
C LEU A 133 39.33 -16.79 8.48
N HIS A 134 39.30 -15.57 9.01
CA HIS A 134 40.44 -14.66 8.94
C HIS A 134 41.72 -15.28 9.53
N VAL A 135 41.57 -16.09 10.59
CA VAL A 135 42.68 -16.80 11.24
C VAL A 135 43.09 -18.05 10.47
N TYR A 136 42.11 -18.81 9.96
CA TYR A 136 42.36 -20.17 9.47
C TYR A 136 42.55 -20.30 7.95
N SER A 137 41.90 -19.45 7.13
CA SER A 137 41.94 -19.61 5.68
C SER A 137 41.57 -18.32 4.94
N LYS A 138 42.58 -17.65 4.37
CA LYS A 138 42.38 -16.46 3.53
C LYS A 138 41.49 -16.73 2.30
N LYS A 139 41.59 -17.92 1.69
CA LYS A 139 40.75 -18.31 0.54
C LYS A 139 39.28 -18.39 0.96
N ASN A 140 38.98 -19.11 2.04
CA ASN A 140 37.61 -19.25 2.53
C ASN A 140 37.08 -17.94 3.12
N PHE A 141 37.92 -17.13 3.76
CA PHE A 141 37.57 -15.79 4.21
C PHE A 141 37.06 -14.94 3.05
N ASN A 142 37.81 -14.86 1.95
CA ASN A 142 37.41 -14.08 0.78
C ASN A 142 36.09 -14.59 0.16
N LEU A 143 35.91 -15.91 0.08
CA LEU A 143 34.66 -16.49 -0.41
C LEU A 143 33.49 -16.17 0.53
N SER A 144 33.63 -16.37 1.84
CA SER A 144 32.60 -16.00 2.82
C SER A 144 32.27 -14.52 2.80
N PHE A 145 33.26 -13.66 2.57
CA PHE A 145 33.04 -12.24 2.42
C PHE A 145 32.19 -11.95 1.17
N SER A 146 32.45 -12.62 0.04
CA SER A 146 31.58 -12.51 -1.13
C SER A 146 30.15 -13.00 -0.88
N PHE A 147 29.95 -14.07 -0.11
CA PHE A 147 28.62 -14.51 0.31
C PHE A 147 27.92 -13.44 1.17
N TYR A 148 28.64 -12.81 2.09
CA TYR A 148 28.11 -11.71 2.88
C TYR A 148 27.69 -10.54 2.00
N ILE A 149 28.48 -10.17 0.99
CA ILE A 149 28.08 -9.14 0.01
C ILE A 149 26.83 -9.55 -0.76
N SER A 150 26.73 -10.79 -1.24
CA SER A 150 25.51 -11.26 -1.93
C SER A 150 24.28 -11.26 -1.02
N LEU A 151 24.44 -11.53 0.28
CA LEU A 151 23.36 -11.40 1.27
C LEU A 151 22.90 -9.94 1.41
N LEU A 152 23.86 -9.02 1.47
CA LEU A 152 23.59 -7.59 1.49
C LEU A 152 22.86 -7.14 0.20
N GLU A 153 23.27 -7.61 -0.97
CA GLU A 153 22.58 -7.33 -2.25
C GLU A 153 21.15 -7.88 -2.25
N CYS A 154 20.91 -9.07 -1.70
CA CYS A 154 19.57 -9.64 -1.52
C CYS A 154 18.66 -8.73 -0.70
N PHE A 155 19.18 -8.10 0.36
CA PHE A 155 18.42 -7.10 1.12
C PHE A 155 18.06 -5.88 0.27
N SER A 156 18.93 -5.41 -0.62
CA SER A 156 18.61 -4.30 -1.54
C SER A 156 17.47 -4.66 -2.52
N TYR A 157 17.44 -5.89 -3.05
CA TYR A 157 16.31 -6.36 -3.85
C TYR A 157 15.04 -6.46 -3.01
N LEU A 158 15.14 -6.99 -1.79
CA LEU A 158 14.02 -7.03 -0.85
C LEU A 158 13.48 -5.61 -0.56
N PHE A 159 14.35 -4.63 -0.33
CA PHE A 159 13.97 -3.24 -0.15
C PHE A 159 13.26 -2.69 -1.38
N SER A 160 13.79 -2.96 -2.57
CA SER A 160 13.16 -2.54 -3.83
C SER A 160 11.75 -3.06 -3.99
N ILE A 161 11.51 -4.35 -3.68
CA ILE A 161 10.17 -4.96 -3.66
C ILE A 161 9.30 -4.32 -2.56
N ASN A 162 9.87 -4.16 -1.36
CA ASN A 162 9.17 -3.64 -0.19
C ASN A 162 8.87 -2.14 -0.29
N THR A 163 9.54 -1.36 -1.14
CA THR A 163 9.19 0.04 -1.40
C THR A 163 7.77 0.21 -1.96
N GLY A 164 7.20 -0.84 -2.55
CA GLY A 164 5.80 -0.89 -2.98
C GLY A 164 4.80 -1.34 -1.90
N ASN A 165 5.25 -1.76 -0.72
CA ASN A 165 4.43 -2.32 0.36
C ASN A 165 4.70 -1.65 1.71
N ASP A 166 3.71 -0.93 2.22
CA ASP A 166 3.87 0.11 3.26
C ASP A 166 4.25 -0.42 4.65
N LYS A 167 3.71 -1.59 5.04
CA LYS A 167 4.14 -2.27 6.27
C LYS A 167 5.61 -2.68 6.19
N LYS A 168 6.02 -3.18 5.03
CA LYS A 168 7.41 -3.55 4.81
C LYS A 168 8.32 -2.32 4.67
N ARG A 169 7.81 -1.16 4.22
CA ARG A 169 8.55 0.11 4.16
C ARG A 169 9.03 0.56 5.54
N GLN A 170 8.21 0.44 6.58
CA GLN A 170 8.57 0.77 7.96
C GLN A 170 9.73 -0.09 8.49
N ASN A 171 9.81 -1.35 8.03
CA ASN A 171 10.90 -2.24 8.40
C ASN A 171 12.19 -1.95 7.62
N ILE A 172 12.15 -1.21 6.50
CA ILE A 172 13.36 -0.95 5.69
C ILE A 172 14.41 -0.21 6.51
N LEU A 173 14.08 0.88 7.22
CA LEU A 173 15.09 1.57 8.03
C LEU A 173 15.59 0.71 9.20
N LEU A 174 14.71 -0.06 9.84
CA LEU A 174 15.11 -0.97 10.92
C LEU A 174 16.13 -2.01 10.41
N ILE A 175 15.88 -2.59 9.23
CA ILE A 175 16.82 -3.53 8.61
C ILE A 175 18.10 -2.81 8.17
N ILE A 176 18.02 -1.58 7.64
CA ILE A 176 19.20 -0.76 7.29
C ILE A 176 20.05 -0.49 8.54
N ASP A 177 19.43 -0.19 9.68
CA ASP A 177 20.14 0.05 10.93
C ASP A 177 20.82 -1.23 11.44
N ILE A 178 20.15 -2.39 11.38
CA ILE A 178 20.75 -3.70 11.70
C ILE A 178 21.93 -4.02 10.77
N ILE A 179 21.77 -3.80 9.46
CA ILE A 179 22.84 -3.99 8.47
C ILE A 179 24.01 -3.04 8.74
N THR A 180 23.71 -1.78 9.07
CA THR A 180 24.72 -0.77 9.43
C THR A 180 25.51 -1.18 10.67
N GLU A 181 24.84 -1.70 11.69
CA GLU A 181 25.48 -2.24 12.90
C GLU A 181 26.39 -3.43 12.56
N SER A 182 25.92 -4.36 11.72
CA SER A 182 26.72 -5.51 11.28
C SER A 182 27.97 -5.08 10.50
N ILE A 183 27.82 -4.19 9.52
CA ILE A 183 28.93 -3.64 8.73
C ILE A 183 29.96 -2.96 9.64
N ASN A 184 29.50 -2.14 10.58
CA ASN A 184 30.38 -1.46 11.53
C ASN A 184 31.11 -2.45 12.43
N THR A 185 30.42 -3.51 12.89
CA THR A 185 31.02 -4.57 13.69
C THR A 185 32.16 -5.25 12.93
N ILE A 186 31.95 -5.66 11.68
CA ILE A 186 32.99 -6.28 10.84
C ILE A 186 34.16 -5.31 10.60
N LYS A 187 33.89 -4.02 10.36
CA LYS A 187 34.94 -2.99 10.19
C LYS A 187 35.79 -2.85 11.45
N VAL A 188 35.17 -2.82 12.63
CA VAL A 188 35.86 -2.68 13.93
C VAL A 188 36.71 -3.89 14.28
N LEU A 189 36.35 -5.10 13.81
CA LEU A 189 37.17 -6.30 13.99
C LEU A 189 38.57 -6.17 13.35
N GLY A 190 38.78 -5.25 12.41
CA GLY A 190 40.08 -5.03 11.78
C GLY A 190 40.53 -6.17 10.85
N ILE A 191 39.61 -7.03 10.44
CA ILE A 191 39.87 -8.21 9.60
C ILE A 191 39.82 -7.92 8.09
N LEU A 192 39.36 -6.72 7.71
CA LEU A 192 39.14 -6.31 6.32
C LEU A 192 40.34 -5.58 5.74
N ASP A 193 40.64 -5.84 4.47
CA ASP A 193 41.56 -4.99 3.70
C ASP A 193 40.87 -3.71 3.20
N ILE A 194 41.65 -2.79 2.61
CA ILE A 194 41.15 -1.51 2.11
C ILE A 194 40.04 -1.70 1.08
N LYS A 195 40.19 -2.66 0.16
CA LYS A 195 39.20 -2.92 -0.89
C LYS A 195 37.89 -3.41 -0.29
N GLN A 196 37.96 -4.32 0.68
CA GLN A 196 36.79 -4.85 1.40
C GLN A 196 36.10 -3.77 2.23
N MET A 197 36.87 -2.90 2.91
CA MET A 197 36.32 -1.73 3.60
C MET A 197 35.61 -0.77 2.64
N SER A 198 36.16 -0.53 1.45
CA SER A 198 35.52 0.29 0.41
C SER A 198 34.21 -0.33 -0.07
N ILE A 199 34.17 -1.63 -0.34
CA ILE A 199 32.95 -2.34 -0.78
C ILE A 199 31.82 -2.17 0.25
N LEU A 200 32.10 -2.41 1.53
CA LEU A 200 31.08 -2.26 2.58
C LEU A 200 30.63 -0.81 2.75
N SER A 201 31.54 0.16 2.67
CA SER A 201 31.18 1.58 2.78
C SER A 201 30.34 2.03 1.59
N ILE A 202 30.68 1.64 0.37
CA ILE A 202 29.88 1.93 -0.83
C ILE A 202 28.48 1.30 -0.69
N TYR A 203 28.38 0.03 -0.26
CA TYR A 203 27.09 -0.61 -0.06
C TYR A 203 26.25 0.11 1.00
N GLN A 204 26.84 0.40 2.17
CA GLN A 204 26.17 1.14 3.24
C GLN A 204 25.68 2.51 2.76
N GLY A 205 26.51 3.21 1.98
CA GLY A 205 26.13 4.47 1.38
C GLY A 205 24.98 4.35 0.40
N LYS A 206 24.98 3.31 -0.46
CA LYS A 206 23.91 3.05 -1.44
C LYS A 206 22.56 2.83 -0.77
N ILE A 207 22.50 2.00 0.28
CA ILE A 207 21.21 1.72 0.95
C ILE A 207 20.68 2.95 1.68
N LEU A 208 21.56 3.73 2.31
CA LEU A 208 21.19 4.99 2.99
C LEU A 208 20.71 6.02 1.99
N LEU A 209 21.40 6.18 0.86
CA LEU A 209 21.05 7.15 -0.17
C LEU A 209 19.73 6.80 -0.86
N THR A 210 19.50 5.51 -1.12
CA THR A 210 18.38 5.04 -1.96
C THR A 210 17.08 4.83 -1.18
N TYR A 211 17.17 4.39 0.08
CA TYR A 211 16.00 3.90 0.82
C TYR A 211 15.65 4.68 2.10
N SER A 212 16.46 5.65 2.52
CA SER A 212 16.15 6.46 3.71
C SER A 212 14.87 7.30 3.58
N ASN A 213 14.50 7.70 2.35
CA ASN A 213 13.30 8.48 2.04
C ASN A 213 12.02 7.65 1.92
N VAL A 214 12.08 6.33 2.18
CA VAL A 214 10.94 5.42 1.95
C VAL A 214 9.90 5.50 3.09
N MET A 215 10.25 6.13 4.22
CA MET A 215 9.37 6.21 5.39
C MET A 215 8.11 7.04 5.17
N TYR A 216 7.00 6.49 5.68
CA TYR A 216 5.78 7.25 5.90
C TYR A 216 5.94 8.06 7.18
N ILE A 217 6.08 9.37 7.02
CA ILE A 217 6.02 10.32 8.15
C ILE A 217 4.53 10.48 8.52
N GLU A 218 4.15 9.98 9.70
CA GLU A 218 2.78 10.08 10.22
C GLU A 218 2.45 11.54 10.59
N GLU A 219 1.33 12.05 10.07
CA GLU A 219 0.94 13.47 10.19
C GLU A 219 -0.03 13.73 11.36
N GLU A 220 -0.70 12.69 11.89
CA GLU A 220 -1.77 12.86 12.87
C GLU A 220 -1.23 13.02 14.30
N ASN A 221 -1.63 14.11 14.98
CA ASN A 221 -1.20 14.51 16.33
C ASN A 221 0.30 14.82 16.50
N ARG A 222 1.07 14.98 15.41
CA ARG A 222 2.47 15.41 15.47
C ARG A 222 2.59 16.92 15.39
N SER A 223 3.55 17.46 16.14
CA SER A 223 3.91 18.87 16.03
C SER A 223 4.69 19.13 14.74
N CYS A 224 4.70 20.38 14.26
CA CYS A 224 5.53 20.74 13.12
C CYS A 224 7.03 20.52 13.42
N GLU A 225 7.42 20.67 14.69
CA GLU A 225 8.77 20.36 15.17
C GLU A 225 9.13 18.88 14.97
N ASP A 226 8.23 17.95 15.30
CA ASP A 226 8.47 16.50 15.11
C ASP A 226 8.65 16.16 13.62
N LEU A 227 7.87 16.80 12.74
CA LEU A 227 7.99 16.62 11.29
C LEU A 227 9.32 17.13 10.76
N ILE A 228 9.78 18.28 11.25
CA ILE A 228 11.07 18.87 10.88
C ILE A 228 12.23 18.00 11.39
N GLU A 229 12.14 17.46 12.60
CA GLU A 229 13.15 16.57 13.17
C GLU A 229 13.28 15.28 12.37
N GLU A 230 12.17 14.61 12.05
CA GLU A 230 12.19 13.37 11.25
C GLU A 230 12.72 13.63 9.84
N CYS A 231 12.32 14.73 9.20
CA CYS A 231 12.87 15.10 7.90
C CYS A 231 14.37 15.40 7.97
N THR A 232 14.84 16.05 9.04
CA THR A 232 16.26 16.31 9.27
C THR A 232 17.03 15.01 9.46
N TYR A 233 16.46 14.04 10.18
CA TYR A 233 17.05 12.71 10.34
C TYR A 233 17.21 11.98 8.99
N ILE A 234 16.18 12.00 8.15
CA ILE A 234 16.23 11.41 6.80
C ILE A 234 17.29 12.12 5.94
N LEU A 235 17.33 13.46 5.98
CA LEU A 235 18.29 14.25 5.23
C LEU A 235 19.73 13.92 5.62
N ASN A 236 20.01 13.83 6.92
CA ASN A 236 21.33 13.45 7.44
C ASN A 236 21.74 12.05 6.97
N LYS A 237 20.82 11.08 6.97
CA LYS A 237 21.10 9.73 6.44
C LYS A 237 21.46 9.75 4.95
N GLN A 238 20.82 10.60 4.15
CA GLN A 238 21.17 10.77 2.72
C GLN A 238 22.55 11.39 2.53
N ILE A 239 22.86 12.41 3.33
CA ILE A 239 24.17 13.08 3.34
C ILE A 239 25.28 12.09 3.74
N ASP A 240 25.09 11.38 4.84
CA ASP A 240 26.00 10.31 5.28
C ASP A 240 26.16 9.26 4.18
N GLY A 241 25.05 8.86 3.55
CA GLY A 241 25.03 7.90 2.45
C GLY A 241 25.91 8.34 1.27
N TYR A 242 25.80 9.60 0.86
CA TYR A 242 26.64 10.17 -0.18
C TYR A 242 28.11 10.25 0.24
N PHE A 243 28.42 10.71 1.46
CA PHE A 243 29.79 10.75 1.98
C PHE A 243 30.44 9.35 2.04
N PHE A 244 29.67 8.32 2.40
CA PHE A 244 30.18 6.94 2.38
C PHE A 244 30.50 6.44 0.97
N ILE A 245 29.86 6.97 -0.07
CA ILE A 245 30.16 6.59 -1.46
C ILE A 245 31.30 7.44 -2.00
N SER A 246 31.23 8.76 -1.89
CA SER A 246 32.17 9.71 -2.51
C SER A 246 33.60 9.59 -1.96
N ASN A 247 33.77 9.12 -0.72
CA ASN A 247 35.10 8.81 -0.18
C ASN A 247 35.79 7.61 -0.86
N PHE A 248 35.05 6.78 -1.60
CA PHE A 248 35.56 5.54 -2.20
C PHE A 248 35.20 5.36 -3.69
N SER A 249 34.43 6.29 -4.28
CA SER A 249 33.99 6.26 -5.67
C SER A 249 33.92 7.67 -6.25
N ASP A 250 34.52 7.86 -7.42
CA ASP A 250 34.45 9.13 -8.19
C ASP A 250 33.27 9.16 -9.18
N ASP A 251 32.34 8.22 -9.05
CA ASP A 251 31.19 8.11 -9.94
C ASP A 251 30.18 9.23 -9.67
N LYS A 252 30.06 10.12 -10.65
CA LYS A 252 29.19 11.30 -10.60
C LYS A 252 27.71 10.95 -10.55
N GLU A 253 27.32 9.75 -10.96
CA GLU A 253 25.93 9.30 -10.89
C GLU A 253 25.38 9.37 -9.46
N TYR A 254 26.21 9.08 -8.44
CA TYR A 254 25.78 9.16 -7.04
C TYR A 254 25.61 10.59 -6.54
N GLU A 255 26.35 11.55 -7.10
CA GLU A 255 26.14 12.98 -6.81
C GLU A 255 24.77 13.39 -7.35
N GLU A 256 24.42 13.00 -8.58
CA GLU A 256 23.11 13.29 -9.17
C GLU A 256 21.96 12.67 -8.36
N ILE A 257 22.09 11.39 -7.97
CA ILE A 257 21.10 10.69 -7.11
C ILE A 257 20.96 11.39 -5.77
N PHE A 258 22.08 11.81 -5.16
CA PHE A 258 22.08 12.52 -3.88
C PHE A 258 21.34 13.84 -3.97
N LEU A 259 21.66 14.65 -4.98
CA LEU A 259 21.01 15.94 -5.20
C LEU A 259 19.51 15.77 -5.51
N GLU A 260 19.13 14.76 -6.29
CA GLU A 260 17.72 14.46 -6.61
C GLU A 260 16.96 14.06 -5.33
N ASN A 261 17.49 13.10 -4.56
CA ASN A 261 16.81 12.56 -3.38
C ASN A 261 16.68 13.60 -2.26
N THR A 262 17.73 14.37 -2.00
CA THR A 262 17.70 15.42 -0.97
C THR A 262 16.75 16.54 -1.35
N THR A 263 16.83 17.07 -2.58
CA THR A 263 15.93 18.13 -3.06
C THR A 263 14.47 17.68 -3.02
N ARG A 264 14.19 16.44 -3.46
CA ARG A 264 12.85 15.86 -3.40
C ARG A 264 12.36 15.67 -1.97
N THR A 265 13.21 15.23 -1.05
CA THR A 265 12.86 15.06 0.38
C THR A 265 12.45 16.39 0.98
N LEU A 266 13.20 17.46 0.70
CA LEU A 266 12.87 18.81 1.16
C LEU A 266 11.55 19.33 0.56
N LEU A 267 11.30 19.09 -0.73
CA LEU A 267 10.03 19.46 -1.37
C LEU A 267 8.84 18.72 -0.75
N LEU A 268 8.98 17.42 -0.46
CA LEU A 268 7.94 16.63 0.21
C LEU A 268 7.68 17.12 1.63
N MET A 269 8.73 17.46 2.38
CA MET A 269 8.61 18.05 3.71
C MET A 269 7.79 19.33 3.66
N LEU A 270 8.13 20.28 2.76
CA LEU A 270 7.38 21.52 2.62
C LEU A 270 5.90 21.26 2.29
N MET A 271 5.62 20.32 1.39
CA MET A 271 4.23 19.94 1.09
C MET A 271 3.47 19.37 2.30
N LYS A 272 4.13 18.63 3.20
CA LYS A 272 3.53 18.11 4.43
C LYS A 272 3.32 19.23 5.47
N LEU A 273 4.31 20.11 5.62
CA LEU A 273 4.22 21.26 6.52
C LEU A 273 3.09 22.22 6.12
N GLN A 274 2.86 22.43 4.82
CA GLN A 274 1.73 23.22 4.31
C GLN A 274 0.35 22.67 4.71
N LYS A 275 0.25 21.37 5.04
CA LYS A 275 -1.00 20.73 5.48
C LYS A 275 -1.21 20.77 6.99
N THR A 276 -0.11 20.87 7.75
CA THR A 276 -0.12 20.98 9.21
C THR A 276 -0.15 22.47 9.60
N GLN A 277 -0.59 22.82 10.82
CA GLN A 277 -0.85 24.22 11.23
C GLN A 277 0.37 25.17 11.11
N GLU A 278 0.16 26.47 11.28
CA GLU A 278 1.19 27.52 11.15
C GLU A 278 2.46 27.23 11.98
N TYR A 279 3.56 26.98 11.29
CA TYR A 279 4.90 26.92 11.87
C TYR A 279 5.70 28.18 11.51
N SER A 280 6.68 28.54 12.33
CA SER A 280 7.59 29.64 11.98
C SER A 280 8.59 29.18 10.92
N PHE A 281 8.75 29.96 9.85
CA PHE A 281 9.78 29.71 8.84
C PHE A 281 11.20 29.64 9.43
N ASP A 282 11.43 30.28 10.58
CA ASP A 282 12.70 30.20 11.31
C ASP A 282 13.05 28.78 11.79
N ALA A 283 12.05 27.90 11.94
CA ALA A 283 12.29 26.50 12.27
C ALA A 283 13.07 25.76 11.17
N LEU A 284 13.08 26.28 9.93
CA LEU A 284 13.77 25.67 8.79
C LEU A 284 15.22 26.14 8.62
N GLN A 285 15.75 27.02 9.50
CA GLN A 285 17.07 27.62 9.30
C GLN A 285 18.21 26.59 9.22
N HIS A 286 18.15 25.52 10.03
CA HIS A 286 19.14 24.44 9.95
C HIS A 286 19.08 23.73 8.60
N ILE A 287 17.88 23.42 8.12
CA ILE A 287 17.65 22.78 6.82
C ILE A 287 18.12 23.67 5.68
N ILE A 288 17.83 24.97 5.73
CA ILE A 288 18.27 25.95 4.75
C ILE A 288 19.80 26.07 4.74
N TYR A 289 20.43 26.01 5.91
CA TYR A 289 21.89 26.00 6.02
C TYR A 289 22.49 24.77 5.34
N VAL A 290 21.98 23.58 5.65
CA VAL A 290 22.43 22.31 5.01
C VAL A 290 22.19 22.37 3.50
N TYR A 291 21.01 22.82 3.07
CA TYR A 291 20.69 22.96 1.64
C TYR A 291 21.68 23.87 0.90
N ASN A 292 22.01 25.04 1.46
CA ASN A 292 22.94 25.97 0.84
C ASN A 292 24.41 25.50 0.83
N ASN A 293 24.80 24.61 1.74
CA ASN A 293 26.20 24.18 1.85
C ASN A 293 26.46 22.84 1.16
N ASP A 294 25.51 21.91 1.23
CA ASP A 294 25.74 20.52 0.86
C ASP A 294 24.94 20.08 -0.37
N ILE A 295 23.85 20.78 -0.71
CA ILE A 295 22.91 20.34 -1.77
C ILE A 295 22.88 21.32 -2.95
N LYS A 296 22.96 22.62 -2.70
CA LYS A 296 22.83 23.63 -3.75
C LYS A 296 24.18 24.13 -4.25
N LYS A 297 24.28 24.35 -5.57
CA LYS A 297 25.46 24.94 -6.23
C LYS A 297 25.70 26.42 -5.91
N GLU A 298 24.65 27.21 -5.74
CA GLU A 298 24.73 28.66 -5.48
C GLU A 298 23.97 29.06 -4.21
N LYS A 299 24.67 29.68 -3.25
CA LYS A 299 24.09 30.05 -1.95
C LYS A 299 23.08 31.19 -2.09
N ASN A 300 21.87 30.97 -1.56
CA ASN A 300 20.81 31.98 -1.51
C ASN A 300 20.29 32.18 -0.08
N THR A 301 19.82 33.38 0.22
CA THR A 301 19.01 33.66 1.40
C THR A 301 17.54 33.62 1.03
N PHE A 302 16.70 33.00 1.86
CA PHE A 302 15.26 32.90 1.65
C PHE A 302 14.54 33.71 2.72
N LEU A 303 13.56 34.52 2.31
CA LEU A 303 12.77 35.34 3.25
C LEU A 303 11.52 34.61 3.74
N ASN A 304 11.06 33.60 3.00
CA ASN A 304 9.84 32.86 3.28
C ASN A 304 9.87 31.48 2.61
N GLU A 305 8.89 30.65 2.99
CA GLU A 305 8.73 29.29 2.49
C GLU A 305 8.51 29.23 0.97
N ALA A 306 7.75 30.16 0.41
CA ALA A 306 7.43 30.17 -1.03
C ALA A 306 8.68 30.40 -1.89
N GLU A 307 9.57 31.29 -1.46
CA GLU A 307 10.88 31.51 -2.09
C GLU A 307 11.74 30.26 -2.02
N PHE A 308 11.79 29.61 -0.85
CA PHE A 308 12.57 28.39 -0.66
C PHE A 308 12.04 27.22 -1.52
N LYS A 309 10.71 27.01 -1.54
CA LYS A 309 10.04 26.00 -2.38
C LYS A 309 10.32 26.21 -3.87
N LYS A 310 10.23 27.45 -4.34
CA LYS A 310 10.50 27.80 -5.75
C LYS A 310 11.94 27.52 -6.13
N ASP A 311 12.88 27.82 -5.25
CA ASP A 311 14.31 27.59 -5.47
C ASP A 311 14.66 26.10 -5.45
N LEU A 312 14.10 25.33 -4.51
CA LEU A 312 14.19 23.87 -4.48
C LEU A 312 13.67 23.23 -5.77
N PHE A 313 12.50 23.66 -6.24
CA PHE A 313 11.92 23.11 -7.47
C PHE A 313 12.75 23.48 -8.71
N LYS A 314 13.30 24.70 -8.76
CA LYS A 314 14.24 25.10 -9.82
C LYS A 314 15.52 24.26 -9.77
N ASN A 315 16.07 24.01 -8.58
CA ASN A 315 17.23 23.14 -8.41
C ASN A 315 16.92 21.74 -8.93
N TYR A 316 15.77 21.17 -8.56
CA TYR A 316 15.30 19.87 -9.03
C TYR A 316 15.26 19.78 -10.56
N LEU A 317 14.65 20.77 -11.23
CA LEU A 317 14.63 20.83 -12.71
C LEU A 317 16.03 20.89 -13.32
N SER A 318 16.96 21.63 -12.69
CA SER A 318 18.32 21.79 -13.19
C SER A 318 19.19 20.53 -13.09
N LEU A 319 18.80 19.55 -12.25
CA LEU A 319 19.50 18.27 -12.15
C LEU A 319 19.26 17.38 -13.37
N HIS A 320 18.22 17.64 -14.15
CA HIS A 320 17.88 16.84 -15.30
C HIS A 320 18.32 17.57 -16.57
N LEU A 321 19.56 17.33 -17.02
CA LEU A 321 20.20 18.02 -18.16
C LEU A 321 19.34 18.08 -19.43
N SER A 322 18.56 17.03 -19.72
CA SER A 322 17.63 16.99 -20.86
C SER A 322 16.51 18.03 -20.77
N TYR A 323 16.23 18.53 -19.56
CA TYR A 323 15.10 19.39 -19.21
C TYR A 323 15.53 20.69 -18.53
N GLU A 324 16.82 20.91 -18.24
CA GLU A 324 17.36 22.09 -17.55
C GLU A 324 16.91 23.42 -18.18
N LYS A 325 16.73 23.44 -19.51
CA LYS A 325 16.32 24.62 -20.28
C LYS A 325 14.81 24.71 -20.53
N LEU A 326 14.07 23.65 -20.22
CA LEU A 326 12.64 23.57 -20.43
C LEU A 326 11.90 23.99 -19.16
N ASN A 327 10.75 24.63 -19.32
CA ASN A 327 9.81 24.70 -18.20
C ASN A 327 9.12 23.35 -17.98
N THR A 328 8.46 23.18 -16.83
CA THR A 328 7.80 21.91 -16.46
C THR A 328 6.84 21.41 -17.54
N LYS A 329 6.07 22.31 -18.14
CA LYS A 329 5.12 21.97 -19.20
C LYS A 329 5.82 21.43 -20.44
N GLU A 330 6.86 22.10 -20.90
CA GLU A 330 7.68 21.67 -22.05
C GLU A 330 8.35 20.32 -21.80
N ALA A 331 8.86 20.10 -20.59
CA ALA A 331 9.47 18.81 -20.22
C ALA A 331 8.45 17.66 -20.25
N ILE A 332 7.24 17.87 -19.72
CA ILE A 332 6.16 16.87 -19.79
C ILE A 332 5.73 16.62 -21.24
N GLU A 333 5.57 17.68 -22.04
CA GLU A 333 5.19 17.57 -23.45
C GLU A 333 6.25 16.81 -24.26
N ASP A 334 7.54 16.98 -23.97
CA ASP A 334 8.63 16.21 -24.57
C ASP A 334 8.56 14.71 -24.23
N ILE A 335 8.37 14.37 -22.95
CA ILE A 335 8.21 12.97 -22.50
C ILE A 335 7.05 12.28 -23.23
N ILE A 336 5.91 12.98 -23.35
CA ILE A 336 4.71 12.48 -24.02
C ILE A 336 4.94 12.32 -25.52
N SER A 337 5.52 13.35 -26.18
CA SER A 337 5.69 13.37 -27.64
C SER A 337 6.70 12.33 -28.12
N ASN A 338 7.76 12.09 -27.33
CA ASN A 338 8.79 11.10 -27.64
C ASN A 338 8.42 9.68 -27.17
N ASN A 339 7.26 9.51 -26.51
CA ASN A 339 6.80 8.25 -25.92
C ASN A 339 7.88 7.56 -25.05
N SER A 340 8.65 8.36 -24.31
CA SER A 340 9.82 7.90 -23.55
C SER A 340 9.41 7.41 -22.16
N LEU A 341 8.57 6.38 -22.09
CA LEU A 341 7.95 5.88 -20.84
C LEU A 341 8.88 4.96 -20.03
N SER A 342 10.12 5.39 -19.82
CA SER A 342 11.04 4.74 -18.87
C SER A 342 10.60 5.00 -17.43
N SER A 343 11.02 4.14 -16.48
CA SER A 343 10.72 4.35 -15.05
C SER A 343 11.23 5.71 -14.55
N TYR A 344 12.39 6.14 -15.07
CA TYR A 344 12.97 7.45 -14.78
C TYR A 344 12.05 8.60 -15.24
N ASN A 345 11.65 8.61 -16.51
CA ASN A 345 10.80 9.69 -17.03
C ASN A 345 9.40 9.71 -16.39
N LEU A 346 8.83 8.55 -16.07
CA LEU A 346 7.56 8.47 -15.35
C LEU A 346 7.67 8.99 -13.90
N ARG A 347 8.80 8.73 -13.22
CA ARG A 347 9.11 9.32 -11.90
C ARG A 347 9.22 10.84 -12.00
N LEU A 348 9.95 11.35 -12.99
CA LEU A 348 10.06 12.80 -13.20
C LEU A 348 8.72 13.44 -13.47
N MET A 349 7.92 12.85 -14.36
CA MET A 349 6.59 13.38 -14.69
C MET A 349 5.67 13.38 -13.47
N HIS A 350 5.73 12.33 -12.64
CA HIS A 350 5.04 12.30 -11.35
C HIS A 350 5.46 13.48 -10.45
N ASP A 351 6.77 13.66 -10.25
CA ASP A 351 7.30 14.68 -9.34
C ASP A 351 7.00 16.10 -9.85
N PHE A 352 7.07 16.32 -11.16
CA PHE A 352 6.65 17.57 -11.81
C PHE A 352 5.17 17.88 -11.55
N ILE A 353 4.28 16.90 -11.73
CA ILE A 353 2.85 17.08 -11.47
C ILE A 353 2.60 17.32 -9.97
N LEU A 354 3.34 16.64 -9.10
CA LEU A 354 3.19 16.76 -7.65
C LEU A 354 3.58 18.15 -7.16
N PHE A 355 4.77 18.62 -7.52
CA PHE A 355 5.37 19.84 -6.97
C PHE A 355 4.99 21.13 -7.71
N ASP A 356 4.64 21.06 -9.00
CA ASP A 356 4.25 22.24 -9.76
C ASP A 356 2.75 22.55 -9.56
N GLU A 357 2.47 23.66 -8.88
CA GLU A 357 1.12 24.17 -8.66
C GLU A 357 0.58 24.96 -9.86
N SER A 358 1.43 25.34 -10.81
CA SER A 358 1.04 26.17 -11.96
C SER A 358 0.45 25.39 -13.14
N LEU A 359 0.45 24.05 -13.06
CA LEU A 359 -0.06 23.19 -14.13
C LEU A 359 -1.59 23.33 -14.26
N GLY A 360 -2.03 23.86 -15.41
CA GLY A 360 -3.45 24.02 -15.70
C GLY A 360 -4.17 22.69 -15.96
N GLU A 361 -5.47 22.68 -15.70
CA GLU A 361 -6.35 21.51 -15.83
C GLU A 361 -6.34 20.88 -17.23
N GLU A 362 -6.24 21.68 -18.28
CA GLU A 362 -6.19 21.19 -19.66
C GLU A 362 -4.95 20.30 -19.90
N LEU A 363 -3.81 20.69 -19.33
CA LEU A 363 -2.58 19.90 -19.44
C LEU A 363 -2.69 18.62 -18.61
N LEU A 364 -3.21 18.71 -17.38
CA LEU A 364 -3.45 17.54 -16.52
C LEU A 364 -4.37 16.52 -17.21
N ALA A 365 -5.44 16.99 -17.87
CA ALA A 365 -6.35 16.16 -18.65
C ALA A 365 -5.67 15.50 -19.86
N LYS A 366 -4.77 16.21 -20.56
CA LYS A 366 -3.96 15.65 -21.65
C LYS A 366 -3.05 14.53 -21.14
N ILE A 367 -2.34 14.76 -20.04
CA ILE A 367 -1.48 13.77 -19.40
C ILE A 367 -2.30 12.54 -18.98
N PHE A 368 -3.44 12.75 -18.32
CA PHE A 368 -4.33 11.66 -17.89
C PHE A 368 -4.74 10.78 -19.08
N ASN A 369 -5.23 11.40 -20.16
CA ASN A 369 -5.66 10.68 -21.35
C ASN A 369 -4.52 9.89 -22.01
N PHE A 370 -3.33 10.49 -22.07
CA PHE A 370 -2.14 9.82 -22.57
C PHE A 370 -1.79 8.60 -21.72
N MET A 371 -1.80 8.76 -20.39
CA MET A 371 -1.52 7.67 -19.45
C MET A 371 -2.52 6.53 -19.60
N ILE A 372 -3.82 6.80 -19.61
CA ILE A 372 -4.85 5.75 -19.80
C ILE A 372 -4.67 5.00 -21.14
N LYS A 373 -4.36 5.73 -22.22
CA LYS A 373 -4.23 5.16 -23.57
C LYS A 373 -2.91 4.44 -23.80
N SER A 374 -1.87 4.73 -23.03
CA SER A 374 -0.63 3.97 -23.11
C SER A 374 -0.93 2.50 -22.81
N ASN A 375 -0.63 1.62 -23.77
CA ASN A 375 -0.74 0.18 -23.59
C ASN A 375 0.04 -0.23 -22.34
N GLU A 376 -0.32 -1.40 -21.78
CA GLU A 376 0.36 -1.97 -20.62
C GLU A 376 1.87 -1.85 -20.80
N LEU A 377 2.49 -1.06 -19.92
CA LEU A 377 3.88 -0.69 -20.09
C LEU A 377 4.69 -1.98 -19.97
N LYS A 378 5.57 -2.26 -20.94
CA LYS A 378 6.31 -3.53 -21.05
C LYS A 378 7.04 -3.94 -19.76
N LYS A 379 7.31 -2.99 -18.85
CA LYS A 379 7.89 -3.21 -17.52
C LYS A 379 6.87 -2.93 -16.43
N GLU A 380 6.72 -3.87 -15.50
CA GLU A 380 5.75 -3.81 -14.39
C GLU A 380 5.92 -2.58 -13.49
N LYS A 381 7.17 -2.16 -13.21
CA LYS A 381 7.51 -0.95 -12.45
C LYS A 381 6.93 0.32 -13.06
N ASN A 382 6.82 0.39 -14.39
CA ASN A 382 6.28 1.55 -15.08
C ASN A 382 4.78 1.69 -14.84
N GLU A 383 4.07 0.56 -14.72
CA GLU A 383 2.63 0.58 -14.41
C GLU A 383 2.37 1.15 -13.02
N VAL A 384 3.20 0.81 -12.02
CA VAL A 384 3.12 1.42 -10.68
C VAL A 384 3.30 2.94 -10.75
N HIS A 385 4.29 3.44 -11.51
CA HIS A 385 4.48 4.88 -11.68
C HIS A 385 3.29 5.54 -12.40
N LYS A 386 2.72 4.89 -13.41
CA LYS A 386 1.51 5.35 -14.10
C LYS A 386 0.33 5.49 -13.14
N LEU A 387 0.08 4.52 -12.26
CA LEU A 387 -0.98 4.61 -11.25
C LEU A 387 -0.75 5.77 -10.29
N LYS A 388 0.50 5.99 -9.85
CA LYS A 388 0.86 7.15 -9.00
C LYS A 388 0.60 8.49 -9.71
N ILE A 389 0.91 8.60 -11.00
CA ILE A 389 0.61 9.80 -11.79
C ILE A 389 -0.90 10.06 -11.83
N LEU A 390 -1.69 9.02 -12.11
CA LEU A 390 -3.15 9.13 -12.16
C LEU A 390 -3.73 9.55 -10.80
N ASP A 391 -3.18 9.01 -9.70
CA ASP A 391 -3.53 9.38 -8.33
C ASP A 391 -3.25 10.86 -8.03
N VAL A 392 -2.06 11.36 -8.38
CA VAL A 392 -1.70 12.78 -8.16
C VAL A 392 -2.56 13.72 -9.00
N ILE A 393 -2.84 13.37 -10.26
CA ILE A 393 -3.74 14.16 -11.12
C ILE A 393 -5.13 14.27 -10.49
N LEU A 394 -5.69 13.14 -10.03
CA LEU A 394 -6.98 13.12 -9.35
C LEU A 394 -6.99 14.05 -8.13
N HIS A 395 -5.96 13.99 -7.29
CA HIS A 395 -5.83 14.86 -6.12
C HIS A 395 -5.70 16.35 -6.48
N LYS A 396 -5.03 16.69 -7.58
CA LYS A 396 -4.99 18.09 -8.07
C LYS A 396 -6.37 18.60 -8.46
N PHE A 397 -7.18 17.79 -9.13
CA PHE A 397 -8.57 18.17 -9.45
C PHE A 397 -9.43 18.33 -8.20
N VAL A 398 -9.23 17.49 -7.19
CA VAL A 398 -9.91 17.63 -5.89
C VAL A 398 -9.47 18.90 -5.16
N ALA A 399 -8.17 19.19 -5.12
CA ALA A 399 -7.62 20.38 -4.46
C ALA A 399 -8.03 21.69 -5.13
N ASN A 400 -8.19 21.69 -6.46
CA ASN A 400 -8.63 22.85 -7.23
C ASN A 400 -10.16 23.02 -7.24
N GLU A 401 -10.92 22.16 -6.55
CA GLU A 401 -12.39 22.14 -6.54
C GLU A 401 -13.04 21.92 -7.93
N SER A 402 -12.29 21.42 -8.90
CA SER A 402 -12.71 21.25 -10.31
C SER A 402 -13.34 19.88 -10.57
N LEU A 403 -14.23 19.47 -9.67
CA LEU A 403 -14.82 18.13 -9.65
C LEU A 403 -15.63 17.82 -10.92
N SER A 404 -16.46 18.77 -11.37
CA SER A 404 -17.31 18.57 -12.56
C SER A 404 -16.51 18.32 -13.84
N TYR A 405 -15.35 18.99 -13.97
CA TYR A 405 -14.45 18.82 -15.10
C TYR A 405 -13.79 17.43 -15.10
N PHE A 406 -13.46 16.89 -13.93
CA PHE A 406 -12.82 15.58 -13.81
C PHE A 406 -13.78 14.39 -13.98
N LEU A 407 -15.10 14.58 -13.83
CA LEU A 407 -16.08 13.49 -13.84
C LEU A 407 -16.00 12.52 -15.04
N PRO A 408 -15.85 12.97 -16.31
CA PRO A 408 -15.67 12.06 -17.44
C PRO A 408 -14.40 11.21 -17.33
N TYR A 409 -13.33 11.78 -16.75
CA TYR A 409 -12.06 11.10 -16.52
C TYR A 409 -12.15 10.08 -15.39
N ALA A 410 -12.89 10.37 -14.31
CA ALA A 410 -13.15 9.42 -13.23
C ALA A 410 -13.83 8.14 -13.74
N HIS A 411 -14.81 8.26 -14.64
CA HIS A 411 -15.45 7.09 -15.27
C HIS A 411 -14.47 6.30 -16.14
N THR A 412 -13.62 7.00 -16.88
CA THR A 412 -12.57 6.37 -17.69
C THR A 412 -11.55 5.64 -16.82
N LEU A 413 -11.17 6.22 -15.68
CA LEU A 413 -10.27 5.60 -14.70
C LEU A 413 -10.87 4.31 -14.14
N LYS A 414 -12.13 4.35 -13.73
CA LYS A 414 -12.85 3.17 -13.22
C LYS A 414 -12.87 2.03 -14.26
N GLN A 415 -13.15 2.36 -15.52
CA GLN A 415 -13.12 1.36 -16.60
C GLN A 415 -11.72 0.78 -16.83
N TYR A 416 -10.68 1.60 -16.66
CA TYR A 416 -9.30 1.14 -16.73
C TYR A 416 -8.98 0.15 -15.61
N LEU A 417 -9.32 0.48 -14.37
CA LEU A 417 -9.04 -0.36 -13.20
C LEU A 417 -9.79 -1.70 -13.26
N ASN A 418 -11.04 -1.71 -13.68
CA ASN A 418 -11.85 -2.93 -13.78
C ASN A 418 -11.38 -3.93 -14.85
N LYS A 419 -10.58 -3.50 -15.83
CA LYS A 419 -10.10 -4.35 -16.92
C LYS A 419 -8.77 -5.05 -16.62
N LYS A 420 -8.08 -4.65 -15.56
CA LYS A 420 -6.71 -5.08 -15.28
C LYS A 420 -6.68 -6.19 -14.23
N GLU A 421 -5.82 -7.17 -14.47
CA GLU A 421 -5.49 -8.17 -13.46
C GLU A 421 -4.70 -7.50 -12.33
N ILE A 422 -5.12 -7.77 -11.10
CA ILE A 422 -4.49 -7.26 -9.89
C ILE A 422 -3.42 -8.27 -9.49
N PHE A 423 -2.15 -7.87 -9.64
CA PHE A 423 -1.00 -8.63 -9.15
C PHE A 423 -0.55 -8.06 -7.80
N SER A 424 0.09 -8.89 -6.96
CA SER A 424 0.49 -8.53 -5.59
C SER A 424 1.32 -7.25 -5.46
N TYR A 425 2.22 -6.98 -6.42
CA TYR A 425 3.04 -5.77 -6.43
C TYR A 425 2.29 -4.48 -6.83
N LYS A 426 1.08 -4.61 -7.40
CA LYS A 426 0.19 -3.51 -7.82
C LYS A 426 -0.91 -3.23 -6.80
N GLU A 427 -1.21 -4.18 -5.91
CA GLU A 427 -2.34 -4.13 -4.97
C GLU A 427 -2.47 -2.80 -4.26
N TYR A 428 -1.38 -2.32 -3.65
CA TYR A 428 -1.42 -1.05 -2.92
C TYR A 428 -1.78 0.13 -3.84
N SER A 429 -1.11 0.25 -4.98
CA SER A 429 -1.33 1.39 -5.89
C SER A 429 -2.74 1.36 -6.50
N PHE A 430 -3.25 0.18 -6.81
CA PHE A 430 -4.64 0.00 -7.24
C PHE A 430 -5.62 0.36 -6.13
N SER A 431 -5.41 -0.20 -4.95
CA SER A 431 -6.33 -0.03 -3.84
C SER A 431 -6.35 1.43 -3.35
N LYS A 432 -5.19 2.09 -3.28
CA LYS A 432 -5.10 3.52 -2.98
C LYS A 432 -5.85 4.35 -4.02
N LEU A 433 -5.69 4.05 -5.31
CA LEU A 433 -6.39 4.78 -6.37
C LEU A 433 -7.91 4.59 -6.33
N HIS A 434 -8.39 3.39 -5.95
CA HIS A 434 -9.80 3.15 -5.65
C HIS A 434 -10.28 3.96 -4.43
N LEU A 435 -9.46 4.05 -3.37
CA LEU A 435 -9.77 4.90 -2.22
C LEU A 435 -9.85 6.39 -2.63
N SER A 436 -8.91 6.88 -3.43
CA SER A 436 -8.91 8.25 -3.95
C SER A 436 -10.15 8.51 -4.81
N LEU A 437 -10.55 7.56 -5.66
CA LEU A 437 -11.80 7.63 -6.43
C LEU A 437 -13.03 7.65 -5.52
N SER A 438 -13.03 6.84 -4.47
CA SER A 438 -14.10 6.83 -3.47
C SER A 438 -14.26 8.20 -2.80
N TYR A 439 -13.14 8.80 -2.38
CA TYR A 439 -13.11 10.14 -1.82
C TYR A 439 -13.60 11.19 -2.81
N TYR A 440 -13.13 11.14 -4.05
CA TYR A 440 -13.62 12.02 -5.12
C TYR A 440 -15.15 11.91 -5.31
N TYR A 441 -15.71 10.70 -5.39
CA TYR A 441 -17.16 10.50 -5.51
C TYR A 441 -17.92 11.00 -4.29
N SER A 442 -17.34 10.92 -3.09
CA SER A 442 -17.97 11.43 -1.86
C SER A 442 -18.17 12.95 -1.88
N LEU A 443 -17.29 13.69 -2.57
CA LEU A 443 -17.36 15.14 -2.71
C LEU A 443 -18.45 15.60 -3.70
N LEU A 444 -18.91 14.73 -4.60
CA LEU A 444 -19.98 15.03 -5.55
C LEU A 444 -21.39 14.95 -4.95
N GLY A 445 -21.50 14.51 -3.68
CA GLY A 445 -22.75 14.46 -2.93
C GLY A 445 -23.61 13.22 -3.20
N LYS A 446 -24.90 13.33 -2.82
CA LYS A 446 -25.82 12.18 -2.68
C LYS A 446 -26.02 11.32 -3.94
N GLU A 447 -25.91 11.91 -5.13
CA GLU A 447 -26.09 11.18 -6.40
C GLU A 447 -24.98 10.15 -6.63
N TYR A 448 -23.80 10.37 -6.04
CA TYR A 448 -22.61 9.54 -6.21
C TYR A 448 -22.27 8.70 -4.98
N LEU A 449 -23.09 8.74 -3.92
CA LEU A 449 -22.90 7.97 -2.69
C LEU A 449 -22.65 6.48 -2.99
N ARG A 450 -23.48 5.86 -3.84
CA ARG A 450 -23.32 4.44 -4.19
C ARG A 450 -22.00 4.14 -4.89
N MET A 451 -21.49 5.06 -5.72
CA MET A 451 -20.20 4.90 -6.38
C MET A 451 -19.07 5.03 -5.35
N SER A 452 -19.15 6.00 -4.44
CA SER A 452 -18.20 6.15 -3.35
C SER A 452 -18.09 4.87 -2.50
N LEU A 453 -19.22 4.32 -2.05
CA LEU A 453 -19.27 3.07 -1.28
C LEU A 453 -18.67 1.87 -2.05
N LEU A 454 -18.92 1.77 -3.36
CA LEU A 454 -18.42 0.68 -4.19
C LEU A 454 -16.91 0.75 -4.41
N GLU A 455 -16.38 1.94 -4.69
CA GLU A 455 -14.92 2.12 -4.85
C GLU A 455 -14.18 1.89 -3.53
N TYR A 456 -14.77 2.31 -2.40
CA TYR A 456 -14.26 2.00 -1.08
C TYR A 456 -14.25 0.50 -0.82
N TYR A 457 -15.35 -0.20 -1.14
CA TYR A 457 -15.42 -1.65 -1.05
C TYR A 457 -14.32 -2.35 -1.85
N THR A 458 -14.11 -1.88 -3.08
CA THR A 458 -13.11 -2.44 -3.99
C THR A 458 -11.70 -2.20 -3.46
N SER A 459 -11.44 -1.01 -2.89
CA SER A 459 -10.17 -0.69 -2.23
C SER A 459 -9.84 -1.72 -1.12
N GLU A 460 -10.71 -1.93 -0.12
CA GLU A 460 -10.36 -2.88 0.96
C GLU A 460 -10.32 -4.34 0.50
N LYS A 461 -11.02 -4.69 -0.58
CA LYS A 461 -10.96 -6.06 -1.13
C LYS A 461 -9.62 -6.37 -1.78
N ILE A 462 -8.97 -5.37 -2.36
CA ILE A 462 -7.67 -5.52 -3.03
C ILE A 462 -6.53 -5.65 -2.02
N SER A 463 -6.59 -4.89 -0.93
CA SER A 463 -5.54 -4.89 0.10
C SER A 463 -6.17 -4.91 1.47
N SER A 464 -5.67 -5.77 2.36
CA SER A 464 -6.21 -5.96 3.71
C SER A 464 -6.39 -4.61 4.43
N TYR A 465 -7.64 -4.36 4.84
CA TYR A 465 -8.22 -3.12 5.38
C TYR A 465 -7.34 -2.28 6.31
N THR A 466 -6.53 -2.93 7.17
CA THR A 466 -5.76 -2.24 8.21
C THR A 466 -4.70 -1.28 7.67
N TYR A 467 -4.14 -1.55 6.48
CA TYR A 467 -2.95 -0.83 6.01
C TYR A 467 -3.28 0.49 5.30
N ILE A 468 -4.19 0.43 4.33
CA ILE A 468 -4.55 1.62 3.54
C ILE A 468 -5.27 2.68 4.37
N LYS A 469 -6.04 2.23 5.37
CA LYS A 469 -6.67 3.11 6.34
C LYS A 469 -5.64 3.82 7.22
N HIS A 470 -4.52 3.18 7.57
CA HIS A 470 -3.47 3.80 8.38
C HIS A 470 -2.72 4.91 7.63
N ASP A 471 -2.36 4.69 6.36
CA ASP A 471 -1.55 5.67 5.62
C ASP A 471 -2.37 6.80 5.00
N ASN A 472 -3.68 6.58 4.89
CA ASN A 472 -4.63 7.53 4.30
C ASN A 472 -5.75 7.90 5.30
N LYS A 473 -5.44 7.94 6.62
CA LYS A 473 -6.40 8.27 7.69
C LYS A 473 -7.18 9.55 7.39
N ASP A 474 -6.53 10.58 6.87
CA ASP A 474 -7.19 11.84 6.51
C ASP A 474 -8.22 11.69 5.39
N ILE A 475 -7.83 10.99 4.30
CA ILE A 475 -8.74 10.70 3.19
C ILE A 475 -9.92 9.88 3.71
N TYR A 476 -9.63 8.89 4.55
CA TYR A 476 -10.63 8.03 5.16
C TYR A 476 -11.62 8.81 6.04
N LYS A 477 -11.11 9.66 6.94
CA LYS A 477 -11.92 10.50 7.83
C LYS A 477 -12.84 11.42 7.03
N LYS A 478 -12.30 12.10 6.02
CA LYS A 478 -13.08 12.98 5.12
C LYS A 478 -14.11 12.19 4.32
N LEU A 479 -13.74 11.02 3.79
CA LEU A 479 -14.64 10.12 3.08
C LEU A 479 -15.83 9.69 3.96
N LEU A 480 -15.59 9.28 5.20
CA LEU A 480 -16.64 8.87 6.13
C LEU A 480 -17.61 10.03 6.44
N LEU A 481 -17.06 11.22 6.72
CA LEU A 481 -17.85 12.44 6.95
C LEU A 481 -18.74 12.75 5.74
N ASN A 482 -18.15 12.83 4.55
CA ASN A 482 -18.86 13.16 3.32
C ASN A 482 -19.97 12.15 3.00
N ASN A 483 -19.71 10.86 3.21
CA ASN A 483 -20.68 9.82 2.93
C ASN A 483 -21.82 9.78 3.95
N ALA A 484 -21.56 10.08 5.22
CA ALA A 484 -22.62 10.27 6.21
C ALA A 484 -23.53 11.44 5.80
N GLN A 485 -22.95 12.60 5.50
CA GLN A 485 -23.69 13.79 5.07
C GLN A 485 -24.49 13.53 3.78
N ALA A 486 -23.88 12.87 2.80
CA ALA A 486 -24.54 12.49 1.55
C ALA A 486 -25.70 11.50 1.77
N HIS A 487 -25.55 10.58 2.73
CA HIS A 487 -26.60 9.64 3.10
C HIS A 487 -27.83 10.36 3.68
N PHE A 488 -27.66 11.23 4.65
CA PHE A 488 -28.78 12.01 5.20
C PHE A 488 -29.38 12.99 4.19
N ALA A 489 -28.57 13.64 3.36
CA ALA A 489 -29.06 14.44 2.25
C ALA A 489 -29.89 13.62 1.23
N SER A 490 -29.59 12.32 1.07
CA SER A 490 -30.41 11.39 0.26
C SER A 490 -31.76 11.06 0.91
N LEU A 491 -31.79 11.05 2.24
CA LEU A 491 -33.01 10.91 3.05
C LEU A 491 -33.79 12.22 3.19
N GLY A 492 -33.24 13.33 2.69
CA GLY A 492 -33.83 14.66 2.81
C GLY A 492 -33.73 15.25 4.21
N LEU A 493 -32.86 14.72 5.07
CA LEU A 493 -32.74 15.15 6.47
C LEU A 493 -31.77 16.32 6.59
N GLU A 494 -32.16 17.37 7.31
CA GLU A 494 -31.25 18.45 7.75
C GLU A 494 -30.59 18.05 9.07
N GLU A 495 -29.26 18.01 9.09
CA GLU A 495 -28.46 17.46 10.19
C GLU A 495 -27.92 18.54 11.14
N ASN A 496 -28.02 18.27 12.45
CA ASN A 496 -27.26 18.98 13.49
C ASN A 496 -26.38 17.97 14.27
N PHE A 497 -25.67 17.10 13.56
CA PHE A 497 -24.72 16.16 14.17
C PHE A 497 -23.33 16.79 14.24
N SER A 498 -22.56 16.40 15.25
CA SER A 498 -21.13 16.71 15.35
C SER A 498 -20.31 15.88 14.36
N ASP A 499 -19.09 16.32 14.03
CA ASP A 499 -18.19 15.56 13.15
C ASP A 499 -17.93 14.13 13.67
N ASN A 500 -17.82 13.95 14.99
CA ASN A 500 -17.63 12.62 15.59
C ASN A 500 -18.86 11.71 15.39
N GLU A 501 -20.07 12.25 15.46
CA GLU A 501 -21.29 11.51 15.16
C GLU A 501 -21.34 11.11 13.68
N HIS A 502 -21.01 12.02 12.76
CA HIS A 502 -20.93 11.72 11.32
C HIS A 502 -19.85 10.66 11.01
N LEU A 503 -18.69 10.72 11.68
CA LEU A 503 -17.64 9.71 11.52
C LEU A 503 -18.12 8.32 11.92
N PHE A 504 -18.78 8.22 13.08
CA PHE A 504 -19.37 6.96 13.53
C PHE A 504 -20.39 6.44 12.51
N ILE A 505 -21.30 7.29 12.05
CA ILE A 505 -22.33 6.91 11.07
C ILE A 505 -21.72 6.48 9.75
N GLY A 506 -20.72 7.21 9.25
CA GLY A 506 -19.98 6.86 8.04
C GLY A 506 -19.33 5.48 8.14
N ASP A 507 -18.71 5.16 9.27
CA ASP A 507 -18.09 3.85 9.52
C ASP A 507 -19.13 2.72 9.50
N VAL A 508 -20.29 2.91 10.13
CA VAL A 508 -21.38 1.91 10.10
C VAL A 508 -21.93 1.75 8.69
N LEU A 509 -22.17 2.84 7.94
CA LEU A 509 -22.63 2.81 6.55
C LEU A 509 -21.70 1.96 5.66
N MET A 510 -20.40 2.12 5.84
CA MET A 510 -19.40 1.34 5.10
C MET A 510 -19.46 -0.14 5.46
N LYS A 511 -19.46 -0.48 6.75
CA LYS A 511 -19.53 -1.87 7.23
C LYS A 511 -20.80 -2.59 6.73
N ASP A 512 -21.95 -1.91 6.80
CA ASP A 512 -23.20 -2.47 6.30
C ASP A 512 -23.14 -2.69 4.79
N TYR A 513 -22.62 -1.72 4.03
CA TYR A 513 -22.43 -1.88 2.59
C TYR A 513 -21.55 -3.09 2.26
N PHE A 514 -20.46 -3.30 3.00
CA PHE A 514 -19.58 -4.46 2.87
C PHE A 514 -20.34 -5.78 3.00
N ILE A 515 -21.08 -5.93 4.09
CA ILE A 515 -21.88 -7.13 4.37
C ILE A 515 -22.88 -7.36 3.23
N HIS A 516 -23.60 -6.31 2.82
CA HIS A 516 -24.60 -6.42 1.75
C HIS A 516 -23.99 -6.79 0.41
N HIS A 517 -22.88 -6.15 0.04
CA HIS A 517 -22.24 -6.37 -1.23
C HIS A 517 -21.62 -7.78 -1.32
N GLU A 518 -21.04 -8.28 -0.23
CA GLU A 518 -20.55 -9.66 -0.17
C GLU A 518 -21.66 -10.70 -0.34
N VAL A 519 -22.77 -10.52 0.38
CA VAL A 519 -23.93 -11.40 0.27
C VAL A 519 -24.48 -11.34 -1.15
N PHE A 520 -24.54 -10.17 -1.77
CA PHE A 520 -24.95 -10.01 -3.15
C PHE A 520 -24.01 -10.76 -4.10
N GLN A 521 -22.71 -10.50 -4.05
CA GLN A 521 -21.71 -11.15 -4.92
C GLN A 521 -21.70 -12.66 -4.79
N LYS A 522 -21.75 -13.22 -3.57
CA LYS A 522 -21.79 -14.67 -3.32
C LYS A 522 -23.02 -15.35 -3.94
N ASN A 523 -24.09 -14.59 -4.15
CA ASN A 523 -25.38 -15.09 -4.65
C ASN A 523 -25.71 -14.62 -6.08
N THR A 524 -24.77 -14.00 -6.81
CA THR A 524 -24.97 -13.49 -8.19
C THR A 524 -25.36 -14.53 -9.24
N LYS A 525 -25.39 -15.84 -8.93
CA LYS A 525 -26.07 -16.85 -9.76
C LYS A 525 -27.60 -16.88 -9.59
N GLN A 526 -28.16 -16.13 -8.64
CA GLN A 526 -29.59 -16.07 -8.32
C GLN A 526 -30.05 -14.61 -8.17
N GLU A 527 -30.39 -14.04 -9.32
CA GLU A 527 -31.51 -13.10 -9.52
C GLU A 527 -31.32 -11.58 -9.35
N GLU A 528 -31.40 -10.90 -10.49
CA GLU A 528 -32.05 -9.60 -10.65
C GLU A 528 -33.58 -9.80 -10.78
N ASN A 529 -34.33 -9.96 -9.68
CA ASN A 529 -35.78 -9.78 -9.77
C ASN A 529 -36.46 -9.47 -8.41
N PRO A 530 -37.09 -8.29 -8.24
CA PRO A 530 -38.01 -8.01 -7.13
C PRO A 530 -39.14 -9.03 -7.00
N LEU A 531 -39.51 -9.70 -8.09
CA LEU A 531 -40.53 -10.75 -8.14
C LEU A 531 -40.11 -12.03 -7.41
N PHE A 532 -38.84 -12.43 -7.51
CA PHE A 532 -38.32 -13.60 -6.80
C PHE A 532 -38.23 -13.38 -5.31
N LEU A 533 -37.88 -12.17 -4.90
CA LEU A 533 -37.89 -11.74 -3.51
C LEU A 533 -39.27 -11.84 -2.89
N LYS A 534 -40.29 -11.34 -3.59
CA LYS A 534 -41.70 -11.46 -3.18
C LYS A 534 -42.15 -12.93 -3.14
N THR A 535 -41.64 -13.75 -4.05
CA THR A 535 -41.90 -15.19 -4.11
C THR A 535 -41.15 -15.97 -3.03
N LEU A 536 -39.98 -15.51 -2.59
CA LEU A 536 -39.17 -16.11 -1.54
C LEU A 536 -39.73 -15.74 -0.16
N LEU A 537 -40.07 -14.48 0.06
CA LEU A 537 -40.73 -13.96 1.27
C LEU A 537 -42.07 -14.64 1.53
N SER A 538 -42.89 -14.84 0.48
CA SER A 538 -44.17 -15.56 0.60
C SER A 538 -44.02 -17.06 0.84
N LYS A 539 -42.85 -17.65 0.52
CA LYS A 539 -42.55 -19.08 0.74
C LYS A 539 -41.86 -19.37 2.07
N ILE A 540 -41.34 -18.36 2.78
CA ILE A 540 -40.60 -18.54 4.02
C ILE A 540 -41.54 -18.23 5.20
N LYS A 541 -41.77 -19.23 6.06
CA LYS A 541 -42.43 -19.03 7.36
C LYS A 541 -41.43 -18.36 8.32
N LEU A 542 -41.39 -17.03 8.31
CA LEU A 542 -40.67 -16.26 9.32
C LEU A 542 -41.35 -16.46 10.69
N SER A 543 -40.57 -16.60 11.76
CA SER A 543 -41.14 -16.70 13.10
C SER A 543 -41.72 -15.34 13.54
N VAL A 544 -42.63 -15.35 14.52
CA VAL A 544 -43.18 -14.11 15.09
C VAL A 544 -42.07 -13.23 15.66
N TYR A 545 -41.01 -13.84 16.23
CA TYR A 545 -39.83 -13.13 16.71
C TYR A 545 -39.07 -12.40 15.59
N ASP A 546 -38.90 -13.06 14.43
CA ASP A 546 -38.23 -12.46 13.27
C ASP A 546 -39.01 -11.28 12.71
N LEU A 547 -40.34 -11.39 12.66
CA LEU A 547 -41.22 -10.35 12.15
C LEU A 547 -41.34 -9.16 13.12
N GLU A 548 -41.50 -9.41 14.41
CA GLU A 548 -41.84 -8.36 15.39
C GLU A 548 -40.63 -7.76 16.11
N LYS A 549 -39.49 -8.47 16.17
CA LYS A 549 -38.25 -7.95 16.79
C LYS A 549 -37.05 -7.95 15.85
N GLY A 550 -36.85 -8.99 15.05
CA GLY A 550 -35.69 -9.11 14.17
C GLY A 550 -35.63 -8.01 13.10
N ILE A 551 -36.68 -7.91 12.29
CA ILE A 551 -36.78 -6.93 11.20
C ILE A 551 -36.72 -5.48 11.72
N PRO A 552 -37.50 -5.07 12.74
CA PRO A 552 -37.44 -3.69 13.20
C PRO A 552 -36.09 -3.31 13.83
N THR A 553 -35.42 -4.24 14.54
CA THR A 553 -34.09 -3.99 15.12
C THR A 553 -33.03 -3.83 14.02
N LEU A 554 -33.09 -4.66 12.97
CA LEU A 554 -32.19 -4.60 11.84
C LEU A 554 -32.35 -3.30 11.03
N LEU A 555 -33.58 -2.84 10.83
CA LEU A 555 -33.87 -1.57 10.15
C LEU A 555 -33.43 -0.37 11.00
N LYS A 556 -33.73 -0.39 12.29
CA LYS A 556 -33.32 0.66 13.23
C LYS A 556 -31.80 0.85 13.26
N ASN A 557 -31.05 -0.25 13.27
CA ASN A 557 -29.61 -0.19 13.44
C ASN A 557 -28.88 0.15 12.13
N ASN A 558 -29.36 -0.33 10.98
CA ASN A 558 -28.61 -0.28 9.73
C ASN A 558 -29.10 0.79 8.73
N LEU A 559 -30.38 1.15 8.78
CA LEU A 559 -30.96 2.15 7.87
C LEU A 559 -31.05 3.53 8.52
N PHE A 560 -31.16 3.56 9.85
CA PHE A 560 -31.55 4.75 10.60
C PHE A 560 -30.67 5.03 11.82
N PHE A 561 -29.63 4.22 12.09
CA PHE A 561 -28.66 4.41 13.18
C PHE A 561 -29.28 4.81 14.52
N THR A 562 -30.39 4.19 14.91
CA THR A 562 -31.17 4.45 16.14
C THR A 562 -31.88 5.82 16.23
N LEU A 563 -31.81 6.65 15.19
CA LEU A 563 -32.48 7.95 15.10
C LEU A 563 -34.00 7.81 15.08
N PHE A 564 -34.47 6.69 14.56
CA PHE A 564 -35.87 6.30 14.53
C PHE A 564 -36.01 4.97 15.28
N ASP A 565 -37.05 4.85 16.10
CA ASP A 565 -37.54 3.54 16.51
C ASP A 565 -38.34 2.95 15.34
N CYS A 566 -38.13 1.67 15.05
CA CYS A 566 -38.85 0.97 14.01
C CYS A 566 -39.80 -0.04 14.68
N SER A 567 -41.03 -0.14 14.18
CA SER A 567 -41.99 -1.19 14.56
C SER A 567 -42.63 -1.82 13.31
N LEU A 568 -43.09 -3.07 13.47
CA LEU A 568 -43.94 -3.74 12.49
C LEU A 568 -45.38 -3.73 13.02
N GLU A 569 -46.30 -3.07 12.33
CA GLU A 569 -47.68 -2.89 12.79
C GLU A 569 -48.69 -3.46 11.79
N LYS A 570 -49.69 -4.19 12.31
CA LYS A 570 -50.81 -4.71 11.49
C LYS A 570 -51.89 -3.65 11.23
N THR A 571 -52.05 -2.70 12.15
CA THR A 571 -53.05 -1.63 12.13
C THR A 571 -52.51 -0.39 12.83
N ILE A 572 -52.64 0.77 12.21
CA ILE A 572 -52.18 2.07 12.75
C ILE A 572 -53.15 2.52 13.83
N THR A 573 -52.65 2.93 15.00
CA THR A 573 -53.50 3.37 16.11
C THR A 573 -53.48 4.88 16.37
N ASN A 574 -52.59 5.66 15.74
CA ASN A 574 -52.60 7.13 15.75
C ASN A 574 -51.84 7.66 14.51
N GLU A 575 -52.23 8.80 13.93
CA GLU A 575 -51.70 9.27 12.63
C GLU A 575 -50.65 10.39 12.70
N ASN A 576 -50.39 10.98 13.88
CA ASN A 576 -49.73 12.29 13.92
C ASN A 576 -48.20 12.29 14.06
N ASP A 577 -47.52 11.16 14.34
CA ASP A 577 -46.09 11.12 14.66
C ASP A 577 -45.26 10.06 13.88
N PHE A 578 -45.76 9.54 12.74
CA PHE A 578 -45.16 8.36 12.08
C PHE A 578 -44.85 8.52 10.58
N ILE A 579 -43.82 7.82 10.11
CA ILE A 579 -43.54 7.62 8.68
C ILE A 579 -43.85 6.16 8.32
N ILE A 580 -44.74 5.96 7.35
CA ILE A 580 -45.12 4.63 6.85
C ILE A 580 -44.26 4.31 5.62
N LEU A 581 -43.34 3.34 5.74
CA LEU A 581 -42.38 3.03 4.67
C LEU A 581 -43.00 2.22 3.51
N ASP A 582 -43.79 1.19 3.81
CA ASP A 582 -44.56 0.45 2.80
C ASP A 582 -45.64 -0.46 3.45
N LYS A 583 -46.80 -0.59 2.79
CA LYS A 583 -47.89 -1.50 3.19
C LYS A 583 -47.82 -2.87 2.50
N LYS A 584 -46.95 -3.05 1.49
CA LYS A 584 -46.98 -4.22 0.57
C LYS A 584 -45.77 -5.16 0.65
N LEU A 585 -44.80 -4.87 1.50
CA LEU A 585 -43.51 -5.56 1.50
C LEU A 585 -43.54 -6.89 2.29
N ILE A 586 -44.37 -6.95 3.32
CA ILE A 586 -44.68 -8.15 4.11
C ILE A 586 -46.21 -8.25 4.17
N GLU A 587 -46.77 -9.37 3.73
CA GLU A 587 -48.22 -9.53 3.59
C GLU A 587 -48.92 -9.38 4.96
N GLY A 588 -49.71 -8.31 5.12
CA GLY A 588 -50.46 -8.02 6.36
C GLY A 588 -49.73 -7.15 7.40
N PHE A 589 -48.54 -6.63 7.13
CA PHE A 589 -47.79 -5.78 8.06
C PHE A 589 -47.27 -4.50 7.39
N MET A 590 -47.22 -3.41 8.17
CA MET A 590 -46.66 -2.11 7.79
C MET A 590 -45.41 -1.84 8.63
N ILE A 591 -44.36 -1.34 7.99
CA ILE A 591 -43.17 -0.87 8.72
C ILE A 591 -43.38 0.60 9.07
N VAL A 592 -43.36 0.89 10.36
CA VAL A 592 -43.62 2.21 10.93
C VAL A 592 -42.35 2.73 11.61
N LEU A 593 -41.96 3.95 11.27
CA LEU A 593 -40.86 4.66 11.95
C LEU A 593 -41.44 5.67 12.94
N HIS A 594 -40.96 5.57 14.18
CA HIS A 594 -41.24 6.42 15.32
C HIS A 594 -40.03 7.34 15.53
N LEU A 595 -40.23 8.66 15.54
CA LEU A 595 -39.11 9.58 15.73
C LEU A 595 -38.62 9.52 17.18
N LYS A 596 -37.32 9.26 17.40
CA LYS A 596 -36.79 9.11 18.76
C LYS A 596 -36.15 10.37 19.32
N ASN A 597 -35.81 11.34 18.46
CA ASN A 597 -34.87 12.40 18.81
C ASN A 597 -35.31 13.78 18.31
N SER A 598 -35.22 14.80 19.18
CA SER A 598 -35.53 16.21 18.87
C SER A 598 -34.52 16.90 17.94
N LYS A 599 -33.46 16.18 17.52
CA LYS A 599 -32.41 16.69 16.63
C LYS A 599 -32.85 16.77 15.16
N ILE A 600 -33.84 15.98 14.73
CA ILE A 600 -34.40 16.01 13.37
C ILE A 600 -35.63 16.92 13.39
N LYS A 601 -35.49 18.15 12.89
CA LYS A 601 -36.55 19.18 13.03
C LYS A 601 -37.70 19.05 12.02
N ASN A 602 -37.58 18.24 10.96
CA ASN A 602 -38.57 18.27 9.88
C ASN A 602 -38.90 16.88 9.30
N LEU A 603 -40.07 16.34 9.69
CA LEU A 603 -40.62 15.07 9.18
C LEU A 603 -41.09 15.16 7.71
N THR A 604 -41.43 16.36 7.23
CA THR A 604 -41.91 16.58 5.84
C THR A 604 -40.80 16.43 4.79
N ALA A 605 -39.58 16.14 5.21
CA ALA A 605 -38.40 16.16 4.37
C ALA A 605 -38.12 14.83 3.64
N PHE A 606 -38.76 13.73 4.07
CA PHE A 606 -38.77 12.47 3.30
C PHE A 606 -39.59 12.65 2.01
N ASN A 607 -38.89 12.77 0.88
CA ASN A 607 -39.51 12.87 -0.44
C ASN A 607 -39.66 11.49 -1.11
N GLU A 608 -40.30 11.44 -2.29
CA GLU A 608 -40.50 10.19 -3.04
C GLU A 608 -39.19 9.45 -3.36
N ASN A 609 -38.09 10.18 -3.60
CA ASN A 609 -36.77 9.58 -3.85
C ASN A 609 -36.20 8.93 -2.59
N SER A 610 -36.36 9.56 -1.43
CA SER A 610 -36.00 8.97 -0.12
C SER A 610 -36.79 7.68 0.13
N MET A 611 -38.09 7.67 -0.21
CA MET A 611 -38.94 6.49 -0.08
C MET A 611 -38.53 5.35 -1.04
N LEU A 612 -38.15 5.66 -2.27
CA LEU A 612 -37.62 4.68 -3.22
C LEU A 612 -36.28 4.09 -2.76
N TYR A 613 -35.37 4.94 -2.27
CA TYR A 613 -34.09 4.51 -1.72
C TYR A 613 -34.27 3.57 -0.53
N ILE A 614 -35.10 3.97 0.45
CA ILE A 614 -35.38 3.15 1.64
C ILE A 614 -35.98 1.81 1.23
N LYS A 615 -36.95 1.79 0.31
CA LYS A 615 -37.55 0.53 -0.19
C LYS A 615 -36.51 -0.38 -0.82
N SER A 616 -35.64 0.14 -1.68
CA SER A 616 -34.59 -0.67 -2.32
C SER A 616 -33.61 -1.25 -1.30
N THR A 617 -33.16 -0.44 -0.34
CA THR A 617 -32.23 -0.83 0.72
C THR A 617 -32.87 -1.85 1.67
N LEU A 618 -34.15 -1.66 2.01
CA LEU A 618 -34.93 -2.54 2.86
C LEU A 618 -35.14 -3.92 2.23
N ILE A 619 -35.38 -3.96 0.92
CA ILE A 619 -35.46 -5.21 0.15
C ILE A 619 -34.13 -5.97 0.22
N HIS A 620 -32.99 -5.29 0.08
CA HIS A 620 -31.66 -5.90 0.17
C HIS A 620 -31.30 -6.36 1.59
N LEU A 621 -31.66 -5.58 2.61
CA LEU A 621 -31.51 -5.91 4.03
C LEU A 621 -32.29 -7.17 4.41
N LEU A 622 -33.56 -7.25 3.99
CA LEU A 622 -34.42 -8.40 4.24
C LEU A 622 -33.94 -9.65 3.51
N LEU A 623 -33.48 -9.53 2.26
CA LEU A 623 -32.82 -10.63 1.54
C LEU A 623 -31.62 -11.16 2.33
N SER A 624 -30.75 -10.25 2.77
CA SER A 624 -29.53 -10.60 3.48
C SER A 624 -29.85 -11.34 4.78
N TYR A 625 -30.82 -10.83 5.56
CA TYR A 625 -31.30 -11.47 6.78
C TYR A 625 -31.85 -12.88 6.52
N ILE A 626 -32.73 -13.03 5.53
CA ILE A 626 -33.37 -14.30 5.18
C ILE A 626 -32.38 -15.35 4.68
N LEU A 627 -31.42 -14.93 3.85
CA LEU A 627 -30.37 -15.80 3.34
C LEU A 627 -29.44 -16.24 4.46
N LYS A 628 -29.19 -15.38 5.46
CA LYS A 628 -28.43 -15.71 6.67
C LYS A 628 -29.15 -16.77 7.52
N MET A 629 -30.48 -16.70 7.65
CA MET A 629 -31.26 -17.68 8.42
C MET A 629 -31.30 -19.09 7.80
N LYS A 630 -31.11 -19.23 6.48
CA LYS A 630 -31.20 -20.52 5.77
C LYS A 630 -29.95 -21.41 5.88
N LYS A 631 -28.87 -20.97 6.54
CA LYS A 631 -27.66 -21.79 6.77
C LYS A 631 -27.36 -21.92 8.27
N PRO A 632 -27.90 -22.94 8.96
CA PRO A 632 -27.51 -23.25 10.34
C PRO A 632 -26.05 -23.72 10.46
N GLU A 633 -25.44 -24.24 9.39
CA GLU A 633 -24.13 -24.89 9.45
C GLU A 633 -22.91 -23.94 9.30
N HIS A 634 -23.13 -22.63 9.09
CA HIS A 634 -22.03 -21.67 8.97
C HIS A 634 -22.06 -20.53 10.00
N TYR A 635 -22.96 -20.61 11.00
CA TYR A 635 -23.10 -19.56 12.02
C TYR A 635 -22.08 -19.62 13.15
N ASN A 636 -21.26 -20.68 13.23
CA ASN A 636 -20.21 -20.78 14.25
C ASN A 636 -18.97 -19.92 14.00
N ASN A 637 -18.83 -19.27 12.83
CA ASN A 637 -17.64 -18.47 12.50
C ASN A 637 -17.88 -16.94 12.42
N PHE A 638 -19.05 -16.42 12.81
CA PHE A 638 -19.37 -14.99 12.68
C PHE A 638 -19.80 -14.29 13.99
N LEU A 639 -19.61 -14.92 15.15
CA LEU A 639 -19.95 -14.37 16.47
C LEU A 639 -18.74 -14.16 17.42
N GLN A 640 -17.51 -14.09 16.90
CA GLN A 640 -16.34 -13.63 17.67
C GLN A 640 -16.07 -12.12 17.47
N ILE A 641 -17.09 -11.27 17.56
CA ILE A 641 -16.92 -9.80 17.56
C ILE A 641 -17.30 -9.17 18.93
N ASP A 642 -17.65 -9.97 19.94
CA ASP A 642 -17.91 -9.49 21.31
C ASP A 642 -16.69 -9.56 22.27
N GLU A 643 -15.47 -9.84 21.79
CA GLU A 643 -14.26 -9.88 22.66
C GLU A 643 -13.35 -8.63 22.61
N TYR A 644 -13.70 -7.55 21.91
CA TYR A 644 -12.87 -6.32 21.87
C TYR A 644 -13.44 -5.12 22.64
N ILE A 645 -14.23 -5.38 23.70
CA ILE A 645 -14.47 -4.41 24.78
C ILE A 645 -14.24 -5.07 26.15
N SER A 646 -13.03 -5.59 26.37
CA SER A 646 -12.37 -5.61 27.69
C SER A 646 -10.94 -6.17 27.59
N LEU A 647 -9.98 -5.31 27.22
CA LEU A 647 -8.64 -5.13 27.80
C LEU A 647 -7.80 -4.20 26.93
#